data_AF-A0A8T4NUP8-F1
#
_entry.id   AF-A0A8T4NUP8-F1
#
_cell.length_a   1.000
_cell.length_b   1.000
_cell.length_c   1.000
_cell.angle_alpha   90.00
_cell.angle_beta   90.00
_cell.angle_gamma   90.00
#
_symmetry.space_group_name_H-M   'P 1'
#
loop_
_entity.id
_entity.type
_entity.pdbx_description
1 polymer ?
#
loop_
_entity_poly.entity_id
_entity_poly.type
_entity_poly.pdbx_seq_one_letter_code
_entity_poly.pdbx_strand_id
1 'polypeptide(L)'
;MYKKIVFLISIILLLGLIISQSYQELIDQKKDFSVSENSEIDINGKKYVVIEGAEVRFNEKGFQFSVSREGTIIIDGNDFFIVGSEDKPAQFIFDTEGKLTTGTTFTTKEGAFTLRGYSLPLPENSEVEYLKYTISINVPPNTEINPSISDPKKTEGILEIKTKEKGFLKITGGNFQVIDAENNPKETNLYFANDNGKLRVYFTDKTAAFMNDKGEIDFTIVNPNHGTQNPEIDLVFDDRISYSKPYVLATKTRIGSFARKGNGPIISIGPGNRIDLGGNLEGGNDLSQDRTVFFQGRNGFVILNRGETDKIPTLQMKGDSLYNPDRESFYIGKVKSGSKLYHKPGSLIEGVNHGEGTVALRVLAYDDKGKKTPHELYVNNENEYRIFSEDTAKKLMDPFSYIIEEVTNRAEKIFSPGVAINQLSQERKQQLIQLGNEDRKDLIKNYLKPGGIAALEKRLDELYHDVLGNSAVSASVQVLTKEKNSLGSGTIVGYNEGKVYVLTAAHVVNEEEDQENIEIYLQSLQDPGKSTKLDKEPGIPGKIVAYSERLGVKGLIAENLDKRDLALLELTPDSFQMEELKRRGYVQIAPPEFGVNEGDRAVFVGCPQGNFYVRGCRITEIMDIIGTDTLEINSEPYKGQSGGGLFMDGKLIGVVQSGRPASTKYPNEIGGFANLESIHKFLDENGYSFLYKFIIFILFRKS
;
A
#
# COMPACT_ATOMS: atom_id res chain seq x y z
N MET A 1 -22.38 -57.47 -74.55
CA MET A 1 -23.37 -57.32 -75.64
C MET A 1 -24.75 -57.22 -74.98
N TYR A 2 -25.25 -56.00 -74.74
CA TYR A 2 -26.20 -55.29 -75.63
C TYR A 2 -27.56 -56.03 -75.70
N LYS A 3 -28.71 -55.52 -75.23
CA LYS A 3 -29.30 -54.16 -75.24
C LYS A 3 -30.30 -54.04 -74.04
N LYS A 4 -30.42 -52.95 -73.25
CA LYS A 4 -30.92 -51.58 -73.56
C LYS A 4 -32.36 -51.63 -74.15
N ILE A 5 -33.43 -50.91 -73.77
CA ILE A 5 -33.77 -49.63 -73.08
C ILE A 5 -35.33 -49.70 -72.91
N VAL A 6 -36.02 -49.20 -71.86
CA VAL A 6 -36.71 -47.87 -71.77
C VAL A 6 -37.56 -47.80 -70.48
N PHE A 7 -37.41 -46.69 -69.73
CA PHE A 7 -38.24 -46.08 -68.64
C PHE A 7 -38.16 -46.78 -67.28
N LEU A 8 -37.72 -46.17 -66.17
CA LEU A 8 -37.95 -44.81 -65.67
C LEU A 8 -36.72 -44.32 -64.86
N ILE A 9 -36.35 -43.05 -65.04
CA ILE A 9 -35.31 -42.31 -64.33
C ILE A 9 -35.97 -41.51 -63.17
N SER A 10 -35.21 -41.26 -62.08
CA SER A 10 -35.48 -40.32 -60.96
C SER A 10 -36.37 -40.87 -59.84
N ILE A 11 -35.90 -41.15 -58.61
CA ILE A 11 -35.47 -40.18 -57.58
C ILE A 11 -34.89 -40.98 -56.39
N ILE A 12 -33.71 -40.59 -55.88
CA ILE A 12 -33.33 -40.76 -54.47
C ILE A 12 -33.82 -39.47 -53.80
N LEU A 13 -34.93 -39.50 -53.06
CA LEU A 13 -35.45 -38.34 -52.32
C LEU A 13 -35.11 -38.53 -50.85
N LEU A 14 -34.16 -37.73 -50.40
CA LEU A 14 -34.03 -37.23 -49.04
C LEU A 14 -35.39 -36.57 -48.70
N LEU A 15 -36.26 -37.26 -47.97
CA LEU A 15 -37.59 -36.77 -47.61
C LEU A 15 -37.48 -35.74 -46.47
N GLY A 16 -37.10 -34.51 -46.81
CA GLY A 16 -37.47 -33.34 -46.02
C GLY A 16 -38.92 -32.98 -46.36
N LEU A 17 -39.85 -33.37 -45.49
CA LEU A 17 -41.26 -33.01 -45.64
C LEU A 17 -41.40 -31.51 -45.28
N ILE A 18 -41.37 -30.64 -46.30
CA ILE A 18 -41.70 -29.22 -46.11
C ILE A 18 -43.22 -29.12 -46.00
N ILE A 19 -43.72 -28.96 -44.78
CA ILE A 19 -45.14 -28.68 -44.54
C ILE A 19 -45.30 -27.16 -44.56
N SER A 20 -45.77 -26.61 -45.68
CA SER A 20 -46.24 -25.23 -45.77
C SER A 20 -47.76 -25.25 -45.61
N GLN A 21 -48.24 -24.99 -44.39
CA GLN A 21 -49.66 -24.87 -44.07
C GLN A 21 -49.87 -23.60 -43.24
N SER A 22 -51.01 -22.94 -43.42
CA SER A 22 -51.36 -21.80 -42.58
C SER A 22 -51.65 -22.27 -41.15
N TYR A 23 -51.40 -21.39 -40.17
CA TYR A 23 -51.65 -21.72 -38.76
C TYR A 23 -53.11 -22.16 -38.48
N GLN A 24 -54.09 -21.57 -39.18
CA GLN A 24 -55.49 -21.95 -39.02
C GLN A 24 -55.82 -23.33 -39.59
N GLU A 25 -55.21 -23.71 -40.72
CA GLU A 25 -55.37 -25.06 -41.27
C GLU A 25 -54.83 -26.15 -40.34
N LEU A 26 -53.82 -25.83 -39.53
CA LEU A 26 -53.24 -26.75 -38.53
C LEU A 26 -54.13 -26.87 -37.29
N ILE A 27 -54.74 -25.77 -36.82
CA ILE A 27 -55.73 -25.79 -35.72
C ILE A 27 -56.97 -26.57 -36.10
N ASP A 28 -57.54 -26.31 -37.28
CA ASP A 28 -58.79 -26.94 -37.74
C ASP A 28 -58.67 -28.46 -37.82
N GLN A 29 -57.45 -28.96 -38.03
CA GLN A 29 -57.16 -30.39 -38.02
C GLN A 29 -57.06 -31.01 -36.62
N LYS A 30 -56.95 -30.20 -35.54
CA LYS A 30 -56.80 -30.64 -34.13
C LYS A 30 -55.80 -31.78 -33.93
N LYS A 31 -54.68 -31.73 -34.64
CA LYS A 31 -53.68 -32.80 -34.65
C LYS A 31 -52.44 -32.38 -33.89
N ASP A 32 -52.05 -33.21 -32.93
CA ASP A 32 -50.66 -33.27 -32.48
C ASP A 32 -49.87 -33.96 -33.60
N PHE A 33 -48.75 -33.35 -34.00
CA PHE A 33 -47.88 -33.91 -35.02
C PHE A 33 -46.51 -34.21 -34.40
N SER A 34 -46.10 -35.47 -34.48
CA SER A 34 -44.70 -35.84 -34.31
C SER A 34 -43.98 -35.58 -35.62
N VAL A 35 -42.86 -34.87 -35.56
CA VAL A 35 -42.15 -34.42 -36.74
C VAL A 35 -40.96 -35.35 -36.96
N SER A 36 -40.81 -35.88 -38.18
CA SER A 36 -39.67 -36.72 -38.55
C SER A 36 -38.36 -35.93 -38.57
N GLU A 37 -37.22 -36.62 -38.46
CA GLU A 37 -35.88 -36.02 -38.50
C GLU A 37 -35.70 -35.02 -39.65
N ASN A 38 -35.06 -33.88 -39.35
CA ASN A 38 -34.68 -32.83 -40.31
C ASN A 38 -35.85 -32.22 -41.09
N SER A 39 -37.03 -32.15 -40.47
CA SER A 39 -38.17 -31.47 -41.10
C SER A 39 -38.12 -29.97 -40.85
N GLU A 40 -38.59 -29.22 -41.84
CA GLU A 40 -38.77 -27.78 -41.77
C GLU A 40 -40.27 -27.48 -41.73
N ILE A 41 -40.68 -26.72 -40.72
CA ILE A 41 -42.06 -26.28 -40.54
C ILE A 41 -42.10 -24.78 -40.79
N ASP A 42 -42.93 -24.34 -41.73
CA ASP A 42 -43.19 -22.92 -41.94
C ASP A 42 -44.51 -22.55 -41.25
N ILE A 43 -44.44 -21.67 -40.25
CA ILE A 43 -45.63 -21.14 -39.57
C ILE A 43 -45.63 -19.63 -39.75
N ASN A 44 -46.60 -19.12 -40.51
CA ASN A 44 -46.76 -17.68 -40.79
C ASN A 44 -45.51 -17.00 -41.38
N GLY A 45 -44.76 -17.70 -42.25
CA GLY A 45 -43.57 -17.18 -42.91
C GLY A 45 -42.31 -17.26 -42.04
N LYS A 46 -42.39 -17.88 -40.86
CA LYS A 46 -41.24 -18.20 -40.01
C LYS A 46 -40.89 -19.67 -40.16
N LYS A 47 -39.62 -19.93 -40.45
CA LYS A 47 -39.08 -21.27 -40.63
C LYS A 47 -38.60 -21.83 -39.30
N TYR A 48 -39.10 -23.00 -38.93
CA TYR A 48 -38.68 -23.77 -37.78
C TYR A 48 -38.10 -25.07 -38.29
N VAL A 49 -36.78 -25.18 -38.28
CA VAL A 49 -36.13 -26.48 -38.46
C VAL A 49 -36.26 -27.21 -37.13
N VAL A 50 -36.44 -28.54 -37.17
CA VAL A 50 -36.26 -29.35 -35.97
C VAL A 50 -35.45 -30.60 -36.30
N ILE A 51 -34.45 -30.85 -35.46
CA ILE A 51 -33.63 -32.06 -35.50
C ILE A 51 -34.23 -33.07 -34.50
N GLU A 52 -34.08 -34.35 -34.80
CA GLU A 52 -34.58 -35.56 -34.12
C GLU A 52 -35.26 -35.41 -32.74
N GLY A 53 -36.45 -36.01 -32.58
CA GLY A 53 -37.09 -36.18 -31.26
C GLY A 53 -37.98 -35.01 -30.81
N ALA A 54 -38.64 -34.34 -31.75
CA ALA A 54 -39.54 -33.23 -31.45
C ALA A 54 -41.02 -33.51 -31.74
N GLU A 55 -41.86 -32.99 -30.85
CA GLU A 55 -43.31 -33.01 -30.97
C GLU A 55 -43.84 -31.57 -31.04
N VAL A 56 -44.76 -31.32 -31.97
CA VAL A 56 -45.40 -30.01 -32.11
C VAL A 56 -46.89 -30.15 -31.84
N ARG A 57 -47.38 -29.33 -30.90
CA ARG A 57 -48.81 -29.27 -30.53
C ARG A 57 -49.37 -27.88 -30.82
N PHE A 58 -50.50 -27.84 -31.51
CA PHE A 58 -51.19 -26.60 -31.88
C PHE A 58 -52.48 -26.45 -31.08
N ASN A 59 -52.81 -25.21 -30.67
CA ASN A 59 -54.08 -24.89 -30.03
C ASN A 59 -54.54 -23.47 -30.37
N GLU A 60 -55.73 -23.06 -29.91
CA GLU A 60 -56.30 -21.74 -30.22
C GLU A 60 -55.46 -20.55 -29.72
N LYS A 61 -54.55 -20.78 -28.75
CA LYS A 61 -53.70 -19.74 -28.14
C LYS A 61 -52.29 -19.69 -28.70
N GLY A 62 -51.87 -20.67 -29.48
CA GLY A 62 -50.49 -20.79 -29.95
C GLY A 62 -50.07 -22.21 -30.31
N PHE A 63 -48.75 -22.39 -30.44
CA PHE A 63 -48.15 -23.70 -30.67
C PHE A 63 -46.98 -23.95 -29.72
N GLN A 64 -46.74 -25.21 -29.40
CA GLN A 64 -45.67 -25.66 -28.54
C GLN A 64 -44.77 -26.64 -29.28
N PHE A 65 -43.47 -26.38 -29.28
CA PHE A 65 -42.43 -27.35 -29.62
C PHE A 65 -41.92 -28.01 -28.34
N SER A 66 -41.90 -29.34 -28.32
CA SER A 66 -41.28 -30.14 -27.25
C SER A 66 -40.17 -30.97 -27.86
N VAL A 67 -38.92 -30.80 -27.41
CA VAL A 67 -37.75 -31.54 -27.92
C VAL A 67 -37.19 -32.41 -26.79
N SER A 68 -37.22 -33.73 -26.97
CA SER A 68 -36.79 -34.71 -25.95
C SER A 68 -35.36 -35.21 -26.15
N ARG A 69 -34.68 -34.76 -27.21
CA ARG A 69 -33.26 -35.02 -27.51
C ARG A 69 -32.56 -33.73 -27.91
N GLU A 70 -31.82 -33.70 -29.00
CA GLU A 70 -31.13 -32.51 -29.49
C GLU A 70 -31.83 -31.92 -30.72
N GLY A 71 -31.95 -30.60 -30.75
CA GLY A 71 -32.63 -29.87 -31.81
C GLY A 71 -31.88 -28.61 -32.20
N THR A 72 -32.12 -28.13 -33.41
CA THR A 72 -31.89 -26.72 -33.74
C THR A 72 -33.24 -26.13 -34.13
N ILE A 73 -33.69 -25.08 -33.45
CA ILE A 73 -34.88 -24.32 -33.82
C ILE A 73 -34.42 -22.97 -34.37
N ILE A 74 -34.96 -22.54 -35.51
CA ILE A 74 -34.68 -21.20 -36.03
C ILE A 74 -35.80 -20.26 -35.59
N ILE A 75 -35.46 -19.18 -34.88
CA ILE A 75 -36.43 -18.17 -34.44
C ILE A 75 -35.94 -16.80 -34.86
N ASP A 76 -36.75 -16.11 -35.67
CA ASP A 76 -36.43 -14.78 -36.20
C ASP A 76 -35.04 -14.71 -36.89
N GLY A 77 -34.66 -15.79 -37.58
CA GLY A 77 -33.40 -15.90 -38.32
C GLY A 77 -32.17 -16.23 -37.46
N ASN A 78 -32.35 -16.58 -36.18
CA ASN A 78 -31.27 -17.03 -35.30
C ASN A 78 -31.44 -18.52 -35.00
N ASP A 79 -30.33 -19.26 -35.02
CA ASP A 79 -30.31 -20.68 -34.70
C ASP A 79 -30.23 -20.89 -33.19
N PHE A 80 -31.19 -21.61 -32.64
CA PHE A 80 -31.25 -22.01 -31.24
C PHE A 80 -30.90 -23.50 -31.15
N PHE A 81 -29.66 -23.78 -30.77
CA PHE A 81 -29.20 -25.14 -30.52
C PHE A 81 -29.61 -25.57 -29.12
N ILE A 82 -30.39 -26.64 -29.03
CA ILE A 82 -31.08 -27.05 -27.80
C ILE A 82 -30.84 -28.50 -27.47
N VAL A 83 -30.85 -28.77 -26.18
CA VAL A 83 -30.76 -30.11 -25.58
C VAL A 83 -31.98 -30.32 -24.70
N GLY A 84 -32.63 -31.45 -24.85
CA GLY A 84 -33.71 -31.96 -24.04
C GLY A 84 -33.44 -33.40 -23.63
N SER A 85 -34.32 -33.92 -22.78
CA SER A 85 -34.33 -35.33 -22.37
C SER A 85 -35.78 -35.82 -22.32
N GLU A 86 -35.99 -37.14 -22.30
CA GLU A 86 -37.33 -37.70 -22.12
C GLU A 86 -37.97 -37.26 -20.80
N ASP A 87 -37.16 -37.14 -19.73
CA ASP A 87 -37.62 -36.73 -18.40
C ASP A 87 -37.85 -35.21 -18.27
N LYS A 88 -37.10 -34.42 -19.04
CA LYS A 88 -37.18 -32.95 -19.09
C LYS A 88 -37.01 -32.47 -20.55
N PRO A 89 -38.08 -32.51 -21.36
CA PRO A 89 -38.01 -32.03 -22.73
C PRO A 89 -37.88 -30.50 -22.74
N ALA A 90 -37.14 -29.97 -23.72
CA ALA A 90 -37.11 -28.53 -23.98
C ALA A 90 -38.46 -28.11 -24.58
N GLN A 91 -39.13 -27.14 -23.97
CA GLN A 91 -40.43 -26.64 -24.36
C GLN A 91 -40.34 -25.20 -24.87
N PHE A 92 -40.73 -24.96 -26.11
CA PHE A 92 -40.88 -23.63 -26.68
C PHE A 92 -42.34 -23.36 -26.97
N ILE A 93 -42.90 -22.37 -26.28
CA ILE A 93 -44.31 -22.01 -26.37
C ILE A 93 -44.41 -20.69 -27.12
N PHE A 94 -45.10 -20.69 -28.25
CA PHE A 94 -45.29 -19.53 -29.10
C PHE A 94 -46.74 -19.12 -29.14
N ASP A 95 -47.01 -17.82 -29.31
CA ASP A 95 -48.34 -17.32 -29.64
C ASP A 95 -48.66 -17.52 -31.14
N THR A 96 -49.85 -17.08 -31.55
CA THR A 96 -50.33 -17.17 -32.93
C THR A 96 -49.48 -16.36 -33.93
N GLU A 97 -48.68 -15.41 -33.46
CA GLU A 97 -47.77 -14.61 -34.29
C GLU A 97 -46.34 -15.20 -34.36
N GLY A 98 -46.12 -16.35 -33.69
CA GLY A 98 -44.82 -16.99 -33.64
C GLY A 98 -43.82 -16.26 -32.74
N LYS A 99 -44.30 -15.54 -31.72
CA LYS A 99 -43.47 -14.92 -30.67
C LYS A 99 -43.44 -15.81 -29.43
N LEU A 100 -42.27 -15.94 -28.80
CA LEU A 100 -42.10 -16.72 -27.57
C LEU A 100 -42.94 -16.15 -26.41
N THR A 101 -43.60 -17.06 -25.70
CA THR A 101 -44.50 -16.78 -24.58
C THR A 101 -44.00 -17.44 -23.29
N THR A 102 -44.67 -17.10 -22.19
CA THR A 102 -44.33 -17.56 -20.85
C THR A 102 -44.44 -19.07 -20.71
N GLY A 103 -43.50 -19.69 -19.98
CA GLY A 103 -43.44 -21.14 -19.79
C GLY A 103 -42.52 -21.86 -20.79
N THR A 104 -41.90 -21.12 -21.72
CA THR A 104 -40.80 -21.66 -22.55
C THR A 104 -39.60 -21.98 -21.65
N THR A 105 -39.14 -23.23 -21.70
CA THR A 105 -37.98 -23.73 -20.94
C THR A 105 -37.09 -24.58 -21.83
N PHE A 106 -35.78 -24.38 -21.82
CA PHE A 106 -34.86 -25.18 -22.64
C PHE A 106 -33.45 -25.22 -22.08
N THR A 107 -32.70 -26.27 -22.44
CA THR A 107 -31.26 -26.34 -22.18
C THR A 107 -30.51 -26.00 -23.46
N THR A 108 -29.46 -25.19 -23.36
CA THR A 108 -28.68 -24.71 -24.50
C THR A 108 -27.54 -25.66 -24.87
N LYS A 109 -27.22 -25.76 -26.16
CA LYS A 109 -25.82 -25.96 -26.57
C LYS A 109 -25.10 -24.61 -26.57
N GLU A 110 -23.77 -24.63 -26.58
CA GLU A 110 -22.98 -23.41 -26.67
C GLU A 110 -23.38 -22.61 -27.93
N GLY A 111 -23.67 -21.30 -27.76
CA GLY A 111 -24.11 -20.45 -28.86
C GLY A 111 -24.53 -19.05 -28.46
N ALA A 112 -24.89 -18.24 -29.46
CA ALA A 112 -25.39 -16.89 -29.28
C ALA A 112 -26.92 -16.86 -29.43
N PHE A 113 -27.61 -16.38 -28.41
CA PHE A 113 -29.07 -16.39 -28.32
C PHE A 113 -29.61 -14.96 -28.29
N THR A 114 -30.64 -14.66 -29.08
CA THR A 114 -31.35 -13.38 -28.99
C THR A 114 -32.72 -13.57 -28.36
N LEU A 115 -32.90 -13.12 -27.12
CA LEU A 115 -34.15 -13.25 -26.36
C LEU A 115 -34.60 -11.89 -25.85
N ARG A 116 -35.83 -11.46 -26.17
CA ARG A 116 -36.36 -10.11 -25.82
C ARG A 116 -35.37 -8.98 -26.09
N GLY A 117 -34.73 -8.97 -27.26
CA GLY A 117 -33.76 -7.93 -27.62
C GLY A 117 -32.42 -7.98 -26.85
N TYR A 118 -32.24 -8.93 -25.94
CA TYR A 118 -30.93 -9.25 -25.37
C TYR A 118 -30.19 -10.23 -26.26
N SER A 119 -28.92 -9.94 -26.57
CA SER A 119 -27.98 -10.89 -27.17
C SER A 119 -27.14 -11.53 -26.07
N LEU A 120 -27.14 -12.86 -26.04
CA LEU A 120 -26.67 -13.70 -24.93
C LEU A 120 -25.70 -14.77 -25.44
N PRO A 121 -24.40 -14.67 -25.16
CA PRO A 121 -23.51 -15.83 -25.30
C PRO A 121 -23.79 -16.79 -24.15
N LEU A 122 -24.32 -17.99 -24.45
CA LEU A 122 -24.64 -19.00 -23.44
C LEU A 122 -23.77 -20.24 -23.66
N PRO A 123 -23.13 -20.80 -22.60
CA PRO A 123 -22.40 -22.05 -22.72
C PRO A 123 -23.36 -23.23 -22.86
N GLU A 124 -22.80 -24.39 -23.19
CA GLU A 124 -23.52 -25.66 -23.13
C GLU A 124 -24.08 -25.91 -21.72
N ASN A 125 -25.24 -26.58 -21.67
CA ASN A 125 -25.94 -26.93 -20.44
C ASN A 125 -26.50 -25.74 -19.65
N SER A 126 -26.70 -24.57 -20.25
CA SER A 126 -27.44 -23.49 -19.58
C SER A 126 -28.93 -23.76 -19.65
N GLU A 127 -29.64 -23.62 -18.52
CA GLU A 127 -31.10 -23.78 -18.47
C GLU A 127 -31.77 -22.41 -18.56
N VAL A 128 -32.59 -22.19 -19.58
CA VAL A 128 -33.31 -20.94 -19.82
C VAL A 128 -34.79 -21.13 -19.49
N GLU A 129 -35.36 -20.21 -18.74
CA GLU A 129 -36.80 -20.11 -18.45
C GLU A 129 -37.33 -18.73 -18.84
N TYR A 130 -38.32 -18.71 -19.72
CA TYR A 130 -38.95 -17.49 -20.23
C TYR A 130 -40.22 -17.18 -19.42
N LEU A 131 -40.15 -16.19 -18.54
CA LEU A 131 -41.23 -15.77 -17.64
C LEU A 131 -41.85 -14.45 -18.10
N LYS A 132 -43.01 -14.08 -17.57
CA LYS A 132 -43.80 -12.92 -18.05
C LYS A 132 -43.00 -11.62 -18.16
N TYR A 133 -42.17 -11.34 -17.16
CA TYR A 133 -41.36 -10.11 -17.11
C TYR A 133 -39.86 -10.39 -16.99
N THR A 134 -39.47 -11.66 -16.85
CA THR A 134 -38.08 -12.07 -16.61
C THR A 134 -37.66 -13.17 -17.58
N ILE A 135 -36.40 -13.21 -17.99
CA ILE A 135 -35.76 -14.40 -18.55
C ILE A 135 -34.77 -14.88 -17.50
N SER A 136 -34.98 -16.07 -16.92
CA SER A 136 -34.09 -16.65 -15.93
C SER A 136 -33.16 -17.65 -16.60
N ILE A 137 -31.86 -17.57 -16.36
CA ILE A 137 -30.86 -18.44 -16.96
C ILE A 137 -29.96 -19.01 -15.87
N ASN A 138 -29.95 -20.34 -15.72
CA ASN A 138 -29.03 -21.03 -14.82
C ASN A 138 -27.83 -21.55 -15.62
N VAL A 139 -26.64 -21.04 -15.33
CA VAL A 139 -25.38 -21.38 -16.01
C VAL A 139 -24.44 -22.17 -15.10
N PRO A 140 -23.48 -22.95 -15.64
CA PRO A 140 -22.40 -23.50 -14.83
C PRO A 140 -21.61 -22.41 -14.09
N PRO A 141 -20.97 -22.71 -12.94
CA PRO A 141 -20.11 -21.75 -12.27
C PRO A 141 -18.89 -21.40 -13.14
N ASN A 142 -18.29 -20.23 -12.91
CA ASN A 142 -17.13 -19.71 -13.62
C ASN A 142 -17.38 -19.38 -15.11
N THR A 143 -18.65 -19.33 -15.50
CA THR A 143 -19.09 -18.95 -16.85
C THR A 143 -18.85 -17.48 -17.11
N GLU A 144 -18.38 -17.16 -18.31
CA GLU A 144 -18.32 -15.79 -18.82
C GLU A 144 -19.67 -15.33 -19.35
N ILE A 145 -20.15 -14.21 -18.82
CA ILE A 145 -21.48 -13.66 -19.07
C ILE A 145 -21.33 -12.20 -19.47
N ASN A 146 -21.46 -11.94 -20.78
CA ASN A 146 -21.39 -10.61 -21.38
C ASN A 146 -22.63 -10.34 -22.25
N PRO A 147 -23.83 -10.24 -21.66
CA PRO A 147 -25.04 -9.91 -22.41
C PRO A 147 -24.91 -8.51 -23.01
N SER A 148 -25.62 -8.29 -24.13
CA SER A 148 -25.71 -6.98 -24.77
C SER A 148 -27.12 -6.70 -25.28
N ILE A 149 -27.42 -5.43 -25.57
CA ILE A 149 -28.70 -5.03 -26.15
C ILE A 149 -28.56 -5.05 -27.67
N SER A 150 -29.28 -5.94 -28.35
CA SER A 150 -29.28 -6.04 -29.81
C SER A 150 -30.21 -5.02 -30.47
N ASP A 151 -31.37 -4.75 -29.85
CA ASP A 151 -32.31 -3.71 -30.28
C ASP A 151 -32.95 -3.02 -29.06
N PRO A 152 -32.55 -1.79 -28.73
CA PRO A 152 -33.11 -1.03 -27.60
C PRO A 152 -34.62 -0.88 -27.61
N LYS A 153 -35.26 -0.85 -28.78
CA LYS A 153 -36.72 -0.65 -28.91
C LYS A 153 -37.50 -1.95 -28.66
N LYS A 154 -36.84 -3.09 -28.79
CA LYS A 154 -37.44 -4.43 -28.57
C LYS A 154 -36.98 -5.06 -27.26
N THR A 155 -36.10 -4.39 -26.52
CA THR A 155 -35.55 -4.93 -25.27
C THR A 155 -36.46 -4.59 -24.10
N GLU A 156 -37.13 -5.61 -23.59
CA GLU A 156 -38.15 -5.51 -22.55
C GLU A 156 -37.92 -6.55 -21.44
N GLY A 157 -38.31 -6.20 -20.21
CA GLY A 157 -38.20 -7.07 -19.05
C GLY A 157 -36.82 -7.07 -18.37
N ILE A 158 -36.60 -8.08 -17.54
CA ILE A 158 -35.36 -8.30 -16.79
C ILE A 158 -34.73 -9.61 -17.27
N LEU A 159 -33.42 -9.62 -17.45
CA LEU A 159 -32.64 -10.83 -17.63
C LEU A 159 -31.96 -11.17 -16.30
N GLU A 160 -32.23 -12.35 -15.77
CA GLU A 160 -31.66 -12.87 -14.52
C GLU A 160 -30.73 -14.04 -14.86
N ILE A 161 -29.47 -13.98 -14.43
CA ILE A 161 -28.47 -15.01 -14.68
C ILE A 161 -27.92 -15.51 -13.35
N LYS A 162 -28.03 -16.82 -13.12
CA LYS A 162 -27.66 -17.52 -11.89
C LYS A 162 -26.66 -18.62 -12.14
N THR A 163 -25.80 -18.91 -11.17
CA THR A 163 -25.02 -20.15 -11.19
C THR A 163 -25.87 -21.33 -10.70
N LYS A 164 -25.72 -22.52 -11.32
CA LYS A 164 -26.41 -23.76 -10.91
C LYS A 164 -25.97 -24.29 -9.54
N GLU A 165 -24.77 -23.91 -9.12
CA GLU A 165 -24.15 -24.28 -7.86
C GLU A 165 -23.32 -23.12 -7.31
N LYS A 166 -22.69 -23.32 -6.15
CA LYS A 166 -21.81 -22.31 -5.54
C LYS A 166 -20.66 -21.97 -6.47
N GLY A 167 -20.48 -20.68 -6.78
CA GLY A 167 -19.42 -20.25 -7.69
C GLY A 167 -19.58 -18.79 -8.11
N PHE A 168 -18.67 -18.30 -8.94
CA PHE A 168 -18.69 -16.92 -9.45
C PHE A 168 -19.13 -16.85 -10.91
N LEU A 169 -19.55 -15.67 -11.35
CA LEU A 169 -19.76 -15.31 -12.76
C LEU A 169 -18.61 -14.42 -13.23
N LYS A 170 -18.06 -14.68 -14.41
CA LYS A 170 -17.07 -13.78 -15.04
C LYS A 170 -17.83 -12.73 -15.84
N ILE A 171 -17.67 -11.47 -15.47
CA ILE A 171 -18.31 -10.33 -16.13
C ILE A 171 -17.23 -9.31 -16.54
N THR A 172 -17.59 -8.32 -17.36
CA THR A 172 -16.69 -7.23 -17.78
C THR A 172 -15.89 -6.59 -16.63
N GLY A 173 -16.46 -6.53 -15.43
CA GLY A 173 -15.83 -5.98 -14.23
C GLY A 173 -14.94 -6.91 -13.42
N GLY A 174 -14.85 -8.20 -13.77
CA GLY A 174 -14.09 -9.22 -13.03
C GLY A 174 -14.94 -10.42 -12.63
N ASN A 175 -14.43 -11.21 -11.68
CA ASN A 175 -15.08 -12.42 -11.18
C ASN A 175 -16.05 -12.05 -10.04
N PHE A 176 -17.35 -12.00 -10.31
CA PHE A 176 -18.36 -11.60 -9.32
C PHE A 176 -18.97 -12.81 -8.61
N GLN A 177 -19.05 -12.77 -7.28
CA GLN A 177 -19.56 -13.87 -6.46
C GLN A 177 -20.49 -13.39 -5.34
N VAL A 178 -21.62 -14.06 -5.14
CA VAL A 178 -22.44 -13.89 -3.92
C VAL A 178 -21.84 -14.75 -2.80
N ILE A 179 -21.75 -14.17 -1.61
CA ILE A 179 -21.18 -14.82 -0.41
C ILE A 179 -22.12 -14.66 0.79
N ASP A 180 -21.96 -15.50 1.80
CA ASP A 180 -22.65 -15.33 3.08
C ASP A 180 -21.87 -14.42 4.05
N ALA A 181 -22.32 -14.36 5.30
CA ALA A 181 -21.68 -13.54 6.34
C ALA A 181 -20.34 -14.10 6.84
N GLU A 182 -20.01 -15.34 6.50
CA GLU A 182 -18.76 -16.02 6.83
C GLU A 182 -17.81 -16.07 5.62
N ASN A 183 -18.13 -15.29 4.57
CA ASN A 183 -17.43 -15.28 3.28
C ASN A 183 -17.49 -16.63 2.52
N ASN A 184 -18.42 -17.53 2.84
CA ASN A 184 -18.57 -18.76 2.09
C ASN A 184 -19.28 -18.48 0.75
N PRO A 185 -18.82 -19.10 -0.35
CA PRO A 185 -19.51 -19.10 -1.64
C PRO A 185 -20.98 -19.49 -1.58
N LYS A 186 -21.83 -18.72 -2.27
CA LYS A 186 -23.23 -19.06 -2.58
C LYS A 186 -23.44 -19.19 -4.08
N GLU A 187 -24.65 -19.59 -4.47
CA GLU A 187 -25.13 -19.39 -5.83
C GLU A 187 -25.13 -17.89 -6.14
N THR A 188 -24.51 -17.51 -7.24
CA THR A 188 -24.37 -16.12 -7.65
C THR A 188 -25.52 -15.75 -8.57
N ASN A 189 -26.17 -14.62 -8.31
CA ASN A 189 -27.27 -14.10 -9.11
C ASN A 189 -26.99 -12.66 -9.56
N LEU A 190 -27.18 -12.38 -10.85
CA LEU A 190 -27.04 -11.06 -11.45
C LEU A 190 -28.24 -10.72 -12.32
N TYR A 191 -28.62 -9.46 -12.29
CA TYR A 191 -29.74 -8.93 -13.05
C TYR A 191 -29.29 -7.92 -14.09
N PHE A 192 -29.94 -7.97 -15.24
CA PHE A 192 -29.66 -7.15 -16.40
C PHE A 192 -30.96 -6.52 -16.90
N ALA A 193 -30.95 -5.21 -17.13
CA ALA A 193 -32.14 -4.48 -17.58
C ALA A 193 -31.75 -3.46 -18.66
N ASN A 194 -32.71 -3.15 -19.55
CA ASN A 194 -32.58 -2.04 -20.47
C ASN A 194 -32.93 -0.73 -19.76
N ASP A 195 -31.95 0.15 -19.58
CA ASP A 195 -32.14 1.52 -19.13
C ASP A 195 -31.85 2.49 -20.27
N ASN A 196 -32.90 2.90 -20.99
CA ASN A 196 -32.83 3.86 -22.10
C ASN A 196 -31.80 3.47 -23.19
N GLY A 197 -31.77 2.19 -23.56
CA GLY A 197 -30.85 1.64 -24.56
C GLY A 197 -29.46 1.29 -24.04
N LYS A 198 -29.22 1.43 -22.73
CA LYS A 198 -28.00 0.98 -22.07
C LYS A 198 -28.30 -0.24 -21.21
N LEU A 199 -27.37 -1.19 -21.22
CA LEU A 199 -27.46 -2.34 -20.36
C LEU A 199 -27.09 -1.94 -18.93
N ARG A 200 -28.06 -2.02 -18.03
CA ARG A 200 -27.89 -1.86 -16.59
C ARG A 200 -27.62 -3.23 -15.97
N VAL A 201 -26.61 -3.33 -15.11
CA VAL A 201 -26.25 -4.54 -14.36
C VAL A 201 -26.44 -4.25 -12.87
N TYR A 202 -27.10 -5.13 -12.13
CA TYR A 202 -27.32 -4.95 -10.70
C TYR A 202 -27.47 -6.28 -9.96
N PHE A 203 -27.31 -6.24 -8.64
CA PHE A 203 -27.56 -7.36 -7.73
C PHE A 203 -28.44 -6.92 -6.56
N THR A 204 -28.99 -7.88 -5.81
CA THR A 204 -29.94 -7.63 -4.71
C THR A 204 -29.57 -8.34 -3.40
N ASP A 205 -28.64 -9.28 -3.45
CA ASP A 205 -28.14 -10.01 -2.28
C ASP A 205 -27.51 -9.08 -1.23
N LYS A 206 -27.49 -9.55 0.02
CA LYS A 206 -26.92 -8.81 1.16
C LYS A 206 -25.43 -8.58 1.00
N THR A 207 -24.71 -9.58 0.50
CA THR A 207 -23.25 -9.57 0.41
C THR A 207 -22.78 -10.18 -0.91
N ALA A 208 -21.81 -9.54 -1.55
CA ALA A 208 -21.14 -10.03 -2.74
C ALA A 208 -19.64 -9.69 -2.69
N ALA A 209 -18.85 -10.27 -3.58
CA ALA A 209 -17.42 -10.04 -3.68
C ALA A 209 -16.95 -10.07 -5.14
N PHE A 210 -15.87 -9.35 -5.41
CA PHE A 210 -15.05 -9.53 -6.60
C PHE A 210 -13.84 -10.38 -6.24
N MET A 211 -13.55 -11.41 -7.04
CA MET A 211 -12.44 -12.33 -6.83
C MET A 211 -11.28 -11.99 -7.78
N ASN A 212 -10.04 -12.17 -7.29
CA ASN A 212 -8.83 -12.05 -8.09
C ASN A 212 -8.60 -13.29 -8.98
N ASP A 213 -7.54 -13.27 -9.80
CA ASP A 213 -7.20 -14.38 -10.71
C ASP A 213 -6.82 -15.69 -9.98
N LYS A 214 -6.50 -15.61 -8.69
CA LYS A 214 -6.20 -16.78 -7.83
C LYS A 214 -7.45 -17.34 -7.14
N GLY A 215 -8.61 -16.71 -7.32
CA GLY A 215 -9.85 -17.09 -6.65
C GLY A 215 -9.93 -16.62 -5.19
N GLU A 216 -9.14 -15.62 -4.81
CA GLU A 216 -9.21 -14.98 -3.49
C GLU A 216 -10.06 -13.69 -3.59
N ILE A 217 -10.65 -13.26 -2.49
CA ILE A 217 -11.46 -12.03 -2.46
C ILE A 217 -10.56 -10.79 -2.66
N ASP A 218 -10.85 -10.01 -3.69
CA ASP A 218 -10.22 -8.71 -3.96
C ASP A 218 -10.91 -7.59 -3.17
N PHE A 219 -12.24 -7.48 -3.29
CA PHE A 219 -13.05 -6.63 -2.41
C PHE A 219 -14.48 -7.17 -2.25
N THR A 220 -15.08 -6.91 -1.10
CA THR A 220 -16.47 -7.25 -0.78
C THR A 220 -17.38 -6.03 -0.86
N ILE A 221 -18.65 -6.30 -1.12
CA ILE A 221 -19.73 -5.33 -1.21
C ILE A 221 -20.83 -5.78 -0.26
N VAL A 222 -21.18 -4.90 0.68
CA VAL A 222 -22.37 -5.08 1.52
C VAL A 222 -23.47 -4.14 1.03
N ASN A 223 -24.62 -4.72 0.74
CA ASN A 223 -25.82 -4.04 0.30
C ASN A 223 -26.68 -3.65 1.53
N PRO A 224 -26.65 -2.37 1.98
CA PRO A 224 -27.46 -1.94 3.11
C PRO A 224 -28.97 -1.87 2.79
N ASN A 225 -29.34 -1.97 1.51
CA ASN A 225 -30.73 -1.88 1.06
C ASN A 225 -31.37 -3.27 0.90
N HIS A 226 -30.64 -4.35 1.19
CA HIS A 226 -31.18 -5.71 1.15
C HIS A 226 -32.43 -5.83 2.03
N GLY A 227 -33.49 -6.46 1.50
CA GLY A 227 -34.78 -6.59 2.18
C GLY A 227 -35.64 -5.32 2.24
N THR A 228 -35.18 -4.19 1.66
CA THR A 228 -36.00 -2.97 1.53
C THR A 228 -36.87 -3.00 0.27
N GLN A 229 -37.69 -1.96 0.07
CA GLN A 229 -38.48 -1.79 -1.15
C GLN A 229 -37.64 -1.59 -2.43
N ASN A 230 -36.38 -1.16 -2.29
CA ASN A 230 -35.46 -0.95 -3.42
C ASN A 230 -34.10 -1.58 -3.09
N PRO A 231 -33.98 -2.92 -3.15
CA PRO A 231 -32.77 -3.63 -2.74
C PRO A 231 -31.65 -3.62 -3.80
N GLU A 232 -31.90 -2.99 -4.94
CA GLU A 232 -31.00 -3.02 -6.10
C GLU A 232 -29.74 -2.17 -5.86
N ILE A 233 -28.57 -2.76 -6.13
CA ILE A 233 -27.29 -2.06 -6.21
C ILE A 233 -26.74 -2.21 -7.62
N ASP A 234 -26.55 -1.09 -8.31
CA ASP A 234 -26.01 -1.10 -9.67
C ASP A 234 -24.50 -1.36 -9.65
N LEU A 235 -24.02 -2.14 -10.62
CA LEU A 235 -22.61 -2.34 -10.90
C LEU A 235 -22.22 -1.54 -12.15
N VAL A 236 -21.29 -0.61 -12.01
CA VAL A 236 -20.86 0.32 -13.07
C VAL A 236 -19.39 0.09 -13.39
N PHE A 237 -19.11 -0.30 -14.63
CA PHE A 237 -17.78 -0.69 -15.09
C PHE A 237 -17.11 0.32 -16.03
N ASP A 238 -17.67 1.53 -16.16
CA ASP A 238 -17.13 2.61 -16.97
C ASP A 238 -17.19 3.97 -16.24
N ASP A 239 -16.54 5.00 -16.79
CA ASP A 239 -16.46 6.33 -16.18
C ASP A 239 -17.73 7.20 -16.34
N ARG A 240 -18.80 6.67 -16.95
CA ARG A 240 -20.04 7.44 -17.19
C ARG A 240 -20.87 7.44 -15.91
N ILE A 241 -20.68 8.48 -15.11
CA ILE A 241 -21.44 8.70 -13.88
C ILE A 241 -22.80 9.32 -14.21
N SER A 242 -23.88 8.56 -14.07
CA SER A 242 -25.23 9.13 -13.88
C SER A 242 -26.25 8.04 -13.58
N TYR A 243 -26.57 7.81 -12.30
CA TYR A 243 -27.79 7.07 -11.95
C TYR A 243 -28.41 7.63 -10.65
N SER A 244 -29.74 7.61 -10.61
CA SER A 244 -30.59 8.06 -9.50
C SER A 244 -30.57 7.11 -8.30
N LYS A 245 -29.89 5.97 -8.41
CA LYS A 245 -29.83 4.86 -7.44
C LYS A 245 -28.43 4.68 -6.84
N PRO A 246 -28.29 3.95 -5.73
CA PRO A 246 -27.00 3.53 -5.20
C PRO A 246 -26.25 2.60 -6.16
N TYR A 247 -24.93 2.77 -6.28
CA TYR A 247 -24.11 1.95 -7.16
C TYR A 247 -22.69 1.72 -6.66
N VAL A 248 -22.08 0.63 -7.13
CA VAL A 248 -20.65 0.34 -7.05
C VAL A 248 -20.01 0.70 -8.38
N LEU A 249 -19.00 1.57 -8.34
CA LEU A 249 -18.10 1.83 -9.46
C LEU A 249 -16.92 0.86 -9.34
N ALA A 250 -16.66 0.07 -10.37
CA ALA A 250 -15.52 -0.85 -10.43
C ALA A 250 -14.89 -0.78 -11.83
N THR A 251 -13.84 0.01 -11.98
CA THR A 251 -13.10 0.17 -13.23
C THR A 251 -11.64 -0.25 -13.02
N LYS A 252 -10.86 -0.33 -14.10
CA LYS A 252 -9.42 -0.64 -14.01
C LYS A 252 -8.60 0.33 -13.14
N THR A 253 -9.12 1.52 -12.87
CA THR A 253 -8.40 2.59 -12.18
C THR A 253 -9.14 3.13 -10.96
N ARG A 254 -10.39 2.74 -10.72
CA ARG A 254 -11.26 3.34 -9.69
C ARG A 254 -12.21 2.32 -9.11
N ILE A 255 -12.36 2.36 -7.79
CA ILE A 255 -13.40 1.65 -7.06
C ILE A 255 -14.18 2.67 -6.24
N GLY A 256 -15.50 2.60 -6.20
CA GLY A 256 -16.29 3.62 -5.51
C GLY A 256 -17.68 3.20 -5.08
N SER A 257 -18.16 3.83 -4.01
CA SER A 257 -19.51 3.73 -3.50
C SER A 257 -20.23 5.06 -3.70
N PHE A 258 -21.43 5.02 -4.29
CA PHE A 258 -22.22 6.20 -4.56
C PHE A 258 -23.66 6.05 -4.06
N ALA A 259 -24.21 7.12 -3.51
CA ALA A 259 -25.65 7.25 -3.26
C ALA A 259 -26.06 8.73 -3.24
N ARG A 260 -26.87 9.16 -4.22
CA ARG A 260 -27.39 10.54 -4.28
C ARG A 260 -28.18 10.93 -3.02
N LYS A 261 -28.95 9.98 -2.47
CA LYS A 261 -29.68 10.09 -1.21
C LYS A 261 -29.65 8.73 -0.50
N GLY A 262 -29.53 8.74 0.82
CA GLY A 262 -29.48 7.53 1.64
C GLY A 262 -28.10 6.89 1.70
N ASN A 263 -28.08 5.58 1.94
CA ASN A 263 -26.87 4.79 2.12
C ASN A 263 -26.46 4.12 0.80
N GLY A 264 -25.23 4.38 0.37
CA GLY A 264 -24.57 3.63 -0.69
C GLY A 264 -24.07 2.27 -0.21
N PRO A 265 -23.61 1.41 -1.13
CA PRO A 265 -22.99 0.13 -0.76
C PRO A 265 -21.77 0.37 0.15
N ILE A 266 -21.54 -0.52 1.11
CA ILE A 266 -20.28 -0.54 1.87
C ILE A 266 -19.31 -1.38 1.06
N ILE A 267 -18.14 -0.84 0.75
CA ILE A 267 -17.09 -1.55 0.02
C ILE A 267 -15.94 -1.79 0.98
N SER A 268 -15.50 -3.05 1.11
CA SER A 268 -14.36 -3.43 1.94
C SER A 268 -13.28 -4.13 1.11
N ILE A 269 -12.01 -3.75 1.28
CA ILE A 269 -10.90 -4.31 0.49
C ILE A 269 -10.32 -5.56 1.18
N GLY A 270 -10.12 -6.63 0.42
CA GLY A 270 -9.63 -7.92 0.93
C GLY A 270 -8.14 -7.95 1.31
N PRO A 271 -7.69 -9.02 1.99
CA PRO A 271 -6.29 -9.22 2.38
C PRO A 271 -5.35 -9.29 1.17
N GLY A 272 -4.19 -8.62 1.23
CA GLY A 272 -3.18 -8.62 0.15
C GLY A 272 -3.18 -7.37 -0.74
N ASN A 273 -4.24 -6.56 -0.66
CA ASN A 273 -4.35 -5.21 -1.26
C ASN A 273 -4.54 -4.15 -0.15
N ARG A 274 -3.70 -4.20 0.89
CA ARG A 274 -3.95 -3.61 2.21
C ARG A 274 -3.94 -2.07 2.22
N ILE A 275 -5.08 -1.48 2.54
CA ILE A 275 -5.22 -0.20 3.23
C ILE A 275 -5.99 -0.58 4.53
N ASP A 276 -5.53 -0.18 5.72
CA ASP A 276 -6.04 -0.75 7.00
C ASP A 276 -6.98 0.20 7.77
N LEU A 277 -8.21 -0.28 8.05
CA LEU A 277 -9.00 -0.15 9.28
C LEU A 277 -10.39 -0.83 9.14
N GLY A 278 -10.65 -1.85 9.97
CA GLY A 278 -11.80 -2.75 9.91
C GLY A 278 -13.15 -2.19 10.39
N GLY A 279 -14.23 -2.71 9.80
CA GLY A 279 -15.59 -2.72 10.31
C GLY A 279 -16.24 -4.03 9.91
N ASN A 280 -17.09 -4.61 10.75
CA ASN A 280 -17.73 -5.89 10.44
C ASN A 280 -18.82 -5.73 9.36
N LEU A 281 -19.30 -6.87 8.84
CA LEU A 281 -20.35 -6.96 7.81
C LEU A 281 -21.70 -6.33 8.21
N GLU A 282 -21.86 -5.91 9.47
CA GLU A 282 -23.04 -5.21 9.98
C GLU A 282 -22.82 -3.69 10.17
N GLY A 283 -21.64 -3.17 9.83
CA GLY A 283 -21.28 -1.77 10.06
C GLY A 283 -21.00 -1.41 11.53
N GLY A 284 -20.80 -2.43 12.37
CA GLY A 284 -20.30 -2.33 13.73
C GLY A 284 -18.77 -2.45 13.79
N ASN A 285 -18.17 -1.80 14.80
CA ASN A 285 -16.74 -1.95 15.10
C ASN A 285 -16.54 -3.31 15.78
N ASP A 286 -16.33 -4.38 15.00
CA ASP A 286 -15.79 -5.63 15.55
C ASP A 286 -14.32 -5.72 15.14
N LEU A 287 -13.44 -5.47 16.11
CA LEU A 287 -11.99 -5.46 15.95
C LEU A 287 -11.41 -6.88 15.91
N SER A 288 -12.24 -7.93 15.85
CA SER A 288 -11.80 -9.23 16.31
C SER A 288 -11.03 -10.08 15.31
N GLN A 289 -11.26 -10.15 13.99
CA GLN A 289 -10.54 -11.17 13.20
C GLN A 289 -10.01 -10.89 11.78
N ASP A 290 -10.40 -9.86 11.01
CA ASP A 290 -9.72 -9.57 9.72
C ASP A 290 -9.70 -8.08 9.35
N ARG A 291 -8.50 -7.57 9.04
CA ARG A 291 -8.17 -6.14 8.86
C ARG A 291 -8.44 -5.67 7.41
N THR A 292 -9.54 -4.94 7.19
CA THR A 292 -9.96 -4.46 5.85
C THR A 292 -10.46 -3.01 5.87
N VAL A 293 -9.92 -2.08 5.05
CA VAL A 293 -10.54 -0.74 4.88
C VAL A 293 -11.94 -0.87 4.31
N PHE A 294 -12.87 -0.12 4.87
CA PHE A 294 -14.18 0.10 4.26
C PHE A 294 -14.48 1.57 3.98
N PHE A 295 -15.31 1.79 2.96
CA PHE A 295 -15.86 3.10 2.65
C PHE A 295 -17.29 3.00 2.11
N GLN A 296 -18.05 4.07 2.34
CA GLN A 296 -19.47 4.16 1.99
C GLN A 296 -19.84 5.58 1.58
N GLY A 297 -20.39 5.72 0.37
CA GLY A 297 -21.04 6.96 -0.06
C GLY A 297 -22.37 7.14 0.68
N ARG A 298 -22.55 8.25 1.41
CA ARG A 298 -23.86 8.61 2.02
C ARG A 298 -24.24 10.01 1.58
N ASN A 299 -25.40 10.14 0.94
CA ASN A 299 -25.84 11.42 0.34
C ASN A 299 -24.72 12.07 -0.52
N GLY A 300 -23.95 11.24 -1.23
CA GLY A 300 -22.73 11.63 -1.93
C GLY A 300 -21.99 10.41 -2.47
N PHE A 301 -20.66 10.43 -2.35
CA PHE A 301 -19.80 9.36 -2.88
C PHE A 301 -18.51 9.20 -2.06
N VAL A 302 -17.91 8.01 -2.19
CA VAL A 302 -16.50 7.76 -1.89
C VAL A 302 -15.89 7.00 -3.07
N ILE A 303 -14.77 7.48 -3.61
CA ILE A 303 -14.08 6.88 -4.76
C ILE A 303 -12.60 6.76 -4.46
N LEU A 304 -12.10 5.54 -4.41
CA LEU A 304 -10.69 5.22 -4.37
C LEU A 304 -10.14 5.20 -5.80
N ASN A 305 -9.18 6.07 -6.07
CA ASN A 305 -8.47 6.14 -7.35
C ASN A 305 -7.10 5.49 -7.19
N ARG A 306 -6.72 4.70 -8.19
CA ARG A 306 -5.38 4.13 -8.31
C ARG A 306 -4.34 5.26 -8.28
N GLY A 307 -3.25 5.04 -7.56
CA GLY A 307 -2.09 5.94 -7.59
C GLY A 307 -1.44 5.95 -8.97
N GLU A 308 -1.00 7.13 -9.42
CA GLU A 308 -0.08 7.24 -10.55
C GLU A 308 1.27 6.62 -10.19
N THR A 309 2.13 6.36 -11.17
CA THR A 309 3.51 5.88 -10.93
C THR A 309 4.19 6.76 -9.86
N ASP A 310 4.78 6.11 -8.85
CA ASP A 310 5.46 6.72 -7.69
C ASP A 310 4.57 7.53 -6.72
N LYS A 311 3.25 7.59 -6.92
CA LYS A 311 2.31 8.31 -6.04
C LYS A 311 1.35 7.38 -5.32
N ILE A 312 1.03 7.74 -4.09
CA ILE A 312 0.06 7.00 -3.27
C ILE A 312 -1.37 7.09 -3.84
N PRO A 313 -2.24 6.09 -3.62
CA PRO A 313 -3.66 6.15 -4.00
C PRO A 313 -4.39 7.36 -3.41
N THR A 314 -5.48 7.78 -4.08
CA THR A 314 -6.28 8.94 -3.65
C THR A 314 -7.75 8.56 -3.42
N LEU A 315 -8.23 8.78 -2.20
CA LEU A 315 -9.63 8.62 -1.81
C LEU A 315 -10.37 9.96 -1.91
N GLN A 316 -11.37 10.05 -2.78
CA GLN A 316 -12.23 11.23 -2.92
C GLN A 316 -13.54 10.99 -2.21
N MET A 317 -14.05 11.96 -1.48
CA MET A 317 -15.34 11.84 -0.80
C MET A 317 -16.17 13.12 -0.80
N LYS A 318 -17.49 12.93 -0.84
CA LYS A 318 -18.49 14.00 -0.79
C LYS A 318 -19.68 13.57 0.05
N GLY A 319 -20.35 14.51 0.71
CA GLY A 319 -21.59 14.29 1.44
C GLY A 319 -21.37 13.86 2.89
N ASP A 320 -22.30 13.09 3.44
CA ASP A 320 -22.21 12.48 4.79
C ASP A 320 -21.40 11.16 4.75
N SER A 321 -20.59 11.00 3.70
CA SER A 321 -19.89 9.77 3.36
C SER A 321 -18.85 9.39 4.40
N LEU A 322 -18.66 8.09 4.57
CA LEU A 322 -17.80 7.55 5.60
C LEU A 322 -16.67 6.74 4.97
N TYR A 323 -15.50 6.85 5.58
CA TYR A 323 -14.39 5.92 5.46
C TYR A 323 -13.71 5.91 6.84
N ASN A 324 -13.09 4.81 7.23
CA ASN A 324 -12.53 4.68 8.56
C ASN A 324 -11.10 5.27 8.61
N PRO A 325 -10.91 6.34 9.41
CA PRO A 325 -9.91 6.29 10.47
C PRO A 325 -10.55 6.72 11.79
N ASP A 326 -11.04 5.76 12.57
CA ASP A 326 -11.70 5.89 13.87
C ASP A 326 -12.82 6.98 13.98
N ARG A 327 -14.06 6.53 14.22
CA ARG A 327 -15.23 7.39 14.47
C ARG A 327 -15.07 8.36 15.65
N GLU A 328 -14.18 8.10 16.60
CA GLU A 328 -13.98 8.96 17.77
C GLU A 328 -13.08 10.18 17.47
N SER A 329 -12.22 10.04 16.46
CA SER A 329 -11.19 11.03 16.09
C SER A 329 -11.65 11.97 14.96
N PHE A 330 -12.45 11.46 14.01
CA PHE A 330 -12.94 12.22 12.86
C PHE A 330 -14.43 12.01 12.59
N TYR A 331 -15.18 13.11 12.40
CA TYR A 331 -16.58 13.04 11.98
C TYR A 331 -16.93 14.14 10.98
N ILE A 332 -17.87 13.84 10.08
CA ILE A 332 -18.45 14.83 9.18
C ILE A 332 -19.69 15.45 9.85
N GLY A 333 -19.60 16.73 10.19
CA GLY A 333 -20.69 17.48 10.81
C GLY A 333 -21.42 18.35 9.78
N LYS A 334 -22.74 18.49 9.93
CA LYS A 334 -23.55 19.39 9.11
C LYS A 334 -23.44 20.82 9.63
N VAL A 335 -23.06 21.76 8.75
CA VAL A 335 -23.21 23.20 8.98
C VAL A 335 -24.09 23.83 7.90
N LYS A 336 -24.56 25.06 8.16
CA LYS A 336 -25.44 25.81 7.26
C LYS A 336 -24.90 25.99 5.83
N SER A 337 -23.60 25.77 5.61
CA SER A 337 -22.92 25.91 4.31
C SER A 337 -22.41 24.59 3.72
N GLY A 338 -22.89 23.43 4.18
CA GLY A 338 -22.46 22.11 3.72
C GLY A 338 -21.87 21.23 4.83
N SER A 339 -21.35 20.07 4.43
CA SER A 339 -20.70 19.12 5.34
C SER A 339 -19.23 19.52 5.54
N LYS A 340 -18.78 19.61 6.80
CA LYS A 340 -17.37 19.88 7.17
C LYS A 340 -16.79 18.67 7.88
N LEU A 341 -15.52 18.34 7.57
CA LEU A 341 -14.75 17.36 8.33
C LEU A 341 -14.29 18.01 9.64
N TYR A 342 -14.61 17.39 10.77
CA TYR A 342 -14.21 17.81 12.10
C TYR A 342 -13.21 16.81 12.67
N HIS A 343 -12.14 17.35 13.25
CA HIS A 343 -11.20 16.64 14.13
C HIS A 343 -11.49 17.09 15.56
N LYS A 344 -11.55 16.16 16.53
CA LYS A 344 -11.79 16.49 17.95
C LYS A 344 -10.45 16.69 18.67
N PRO A 345 -10.00 17.93 18.95
CA PRO A 345 -8.70 18.18 19.56
C PRO A 345 -8.63 17.58 20.97
N GLY A 346 -7.55 16.85 21.29
CA GLY A 346 -7.33 16.27 22.63
C GLY A 346 -8.03 14.93 22.88
N SER A 347 -8.62 14.31 21.86
CA SER A 347 -9.00 12.90 21.94
C SER A 347 -7.75 12.03 21.88
N LEU A 348 -7.59 11.14 22.87
CA LEU A 348 -6.60 10.07 22.84
C LEU A 348 -7.06 9.07 21.78
N ILE A 349 -6.23 8.86 20.76
CA ILE A 349 -6.46 7.88 19.71
C ILE A 349 -6.16 6.52 20.33
N GLU A 350 -7.08 5.99 21.13
CA GLU A 350 -6.91 4.70 21.78
C GLU A 350 -7.54 3.59 20.93
N GLY A 351 -6.79 2.50 20.72
CA GLY A 351 -7.35 1.26 20.16
C GLY A 351 -7.20 1.07 18.65
N VAL A 352 -6.25 1.73 18.00
CA VAL A 352 -6.01 1.55 16.56
C VAL A 352 -4.65 0.87 16.31
N ASN A 353 -4.60 -0.46 16.46
CA ASN A 353 -3.46 -1.27 16.04
C ASN A 353 -3.70 -1.80 14.62
N HIS A 354 -3.09 -1.12 13.68
CA HIS A 354 -3.06 -1.54 12.29
C HIS A 354 -2.06 -2.68 12.09
N GLY A 355 -2.30 -3.54 11.11
CA GLY A 355 -1.40 -4.60 10.72
C GLY A 355 -0.21 -4.12 9.90
N GLU A 356 0.81 -4.97 9.83
CA GLU A 356 1.94 -4.77 8.92
C GLU A 356 1.47 -4.69 7.45
N GLY A 357 2.01 -3.74 6.68
CA GLY A 357 1.83 -3.65 5.22
C GLY A 357 0.74 -2.70 4.70
N THR A 358 0.28 -1.72 5.49
CA THR A 358 -0.69 -0.71 5.02
C THR A 358 -0.12 0.22 3.95
N VAL A 359 -0.87 0.49 2.89
CA VAL A 359 -0.50 1.49 1.87
C VAL A 359 -0.90 2.90 2.33
N ALA A 360 0.03 3.85 2.21
CA ALA A 360 -0.24 5.26 2.48
C ALA A 360 -1.38 5.80 1.58
N LEU A 361 -2.21 6.71 2.09
CA LEU A 361 -3.40 7.20 1.42
C LEU A 361 -3.51 8.71 1.48
N ARG A 362 -3.89 9.33 0.36
CA ARG A 362 -4.29 10.73 0.30
C ARG A 362 -5.81 10.83 0.24
N VAL A 363 -6.42 11.64 1.09
CA VAL A 363 -7.88 11.80 1.16
C VAL A 363 -8.28 13.23 0.83
N LEU A 364 -9.20 13.35 -0.14
CA LEU A 364 -9.73 14.61 -0.64
C LEU A 364 -11.24 14.69 -0.35
N ALA A 365 -11.63 15.70 0.42
CA ALA A 365 -13.04 15.99 0.66
C ALA A 365 -13.59 17.04 -0.31
N TYR A 366 -14.86 16.91 -0.64
CA TYR A 366 -15.60 17.82 -1.53
C TYR A 366 -16.88 18.30 -0.84
N ASP A 367 -17.21 19.57 -1.02
CA ASP A 367 -18.42 20.17 -0.50
C ASP A 367 -19.68 19.75 -1.30
N ASP A 368 -20.83 20.25 -0.86
CA ASP A 368 -22.14 20.01 -1.48
C ASP A 368 -22.22 20.49 -2.93
N LYS A 369 -21.46 21.54 -3.28
CA LYS A 369 -21.32 22.10 -4.63
C LYS A 369 -20.30 21.33 -5.49
N GLY A 370 -19.62 20.33 -4.93
CA GLY A 370 -18.59 19.56 -5.63
C GLY A 370 -17.25 20.30 -5.75
N LYS A 371 -17.05 21.36 -4.98
CA LYS A 371 -15.75 22.03 -4.85
C LYS A 371 -14.92 21.30 -3.78
N LYS A 372 -13.66 21.03 -4.12
CA LYS A 372 -12.69 20.44 -3.18
C LYS A 372 -12.49 21.37 -1.97
N THR A 373 -12.42 20.78 -0.77
CA THR A 373 -12.12 21.51 0.46
C THR A 373 -10.64 21.93 0.52
N PRO A 374 -10.30 23.00 1.26
CA PRO A 374 -8.92 23.49 1.34
C PRO A 374 -8.01 22.64 2.25
N HIS A 375 -8.46 21.45 2.64
CA HIS A 375 -7.74 20.56 3.56
C HIS A 375 -7.68 19.15 2.99
N GLU A 376 -6.52 18.51 3.11
CA GLU A 376 -6.27 17.15 2.68
C GLU A 376 -5.80 16.33 3.87
N LEU A 377 -6.34 15.12 4.05
CA LEU A 377 -5.81 14.17 5.03
C LEU A 377 -4.82 13.22 4.35
N TYR A 378 -3.68 13.01 4.98
CA TYR A 378 -2.71 12.02 4.59
C TYR A 378 -2.60 10.97 5.68
N VAL A 379 -2.53 9.71 5.27
CA VAL A 379 -2.30 8.55 6.12
C VAL A 379 -1.03 7.87 5.62
N ASN A 380 -0.05 7.62 6.48
CA ASN A 380 1.16 6.90 6.10
C ASN A 380 1.01 5.38 6.30
N ASN A 381 2.01 4.61 5.92
CA ASN A 381 2.02 3.15 6.03
C ASN A 381 2.14 2.62 7.48
N GLU A 382 2.47 3.52 8.41
CA GLU A 382 2.47 3.27 9.86
C GLU A 382 1.19 3.74 10.52
N ASN A 383 0.25 4.19 9.69
CA ASN A 383 -1.10 4.55 10.04
C ASN A 383 -1.22 5.78 10.95
N GLU A 384 -0.23 6.63 10.81
CA GLU A 384 -0.26 7.97 11.32
C GLU A 384 -0.97 8.86 10.32
N TYR A 385 -1.65 9.87 10.83
CA TYR A 385 -2.49 10.73 10.01
C TYR A 385 -2.21 12.21 10.26
N ARG A 386 -2.32 13.00 9.18
CA ARG A 386 -2.11 14.44 9.24
C ARG A 386 -3.00 15.18 8.26
N ILE A 387 -3.59 16.29 8.74
CA ILE A 387 -4.30 17.23 7.89
C ILE A 387 -3.32 18.32 7.43
N PHE A 388 -3.24 18.52 6.13
CA PHE A 388 -2.52 19.63 5.52
C PHE A 388 -3.49 20.65 4.93
N SER A 389 -3.11 21.93 4.99
CA SER A 389 -3.76 22.95 4.17
C SER A 389 -3.45 22.72 2.69
N GLU A 390 -4.28 23.27 1.81
CA GLU A 390 -4.08 23.17 0.37
C GLU A 390 -2.70 23.66 -0.07
N ASP A 391 -2.19 24.74 0.52
CA ASP A 391 -0.86 25.27 0.20
C ASP A 391 0.27 24.35 0.65
N THR A 392 0.14 23.74 1.83
CA THR A 392 1.12 22.75 2.31
C THR A 392 1.06 21.47 1.47
N ALA A 393 -0.14 21.01 1.11
CA ALA A 393 -0.31 19.87 0.21
C ALA A 393 0.20 20.15 -1.21
N LYS A 394 0.10 21.39 -1.70
CA LYS A 394 0.71 21.79 -2.99
C LYS A 394 2.23 21.68 -2.96
N LYS A 395 2.87 22.03 -1.83
CA LYS A 395 4.32 21.85 -1.63
C LYS A 395 4.73 20.38 -1.56
N LEU A 396 3.79 19.49 -1.27
CA LEU A 396 3.98 18.06 -1.30
C LEU A 396 3.77 17.44 -2.70
N MET A 397 3.47 18.17 -3.78
CA MET A 397 3.17 17.51 -5.07
C MET A 397 4.33 16.75 -5.72
N ASP A 398 5.57 17.01 -5.30
CA ASP A 398 6.72 16.24 -5.76
C ASP A 398 6.73 14.85 -5.06
N PRO A 399 6.94 13.74 -5.80
CA PRO A 399 6.98 12.39 -5.22
C PRO A 399 8.03 12.21 -4.11
N PHE A 400 8.95 13.16 -3.95
CA PHE A 400 10.03 13.11 -2.97
C PHE A 400 9.90 14.18 -1.90
N SER A 401 8.87 15.02 -1.97
CA SER A 401 8.52 15.93 -0.90
C SER A 401 8.04 15.16 0.31
N TYR A 402 8.44 15.64 1.48
CA TYR A 402 7.97 15.13 2.75
C TYR A 402 7.93 16.26 3.78
N ILE A 403 7.17 16.05 4.85
CA ILE A 403 7.14 16.93 6.02
C ILE A 403 7.58 16.13 7.22
N ILE A 404 8.50 16.72 7.98
CA ILE A 404 8.89 16.24 9.30
C ILE A 404 8.03 16.95 10.32
N GLU A 405 7.41 16.20 11.22
CA GLU A 405 6.78 16.73 12.41
C GLU A 405 7.52 16.22 13.66
N GLU A 406 8.04 17.16 14.45
CA GLU A 406 8.51 16.88 15.80
C GLU A 406 7.30 16.58 16.68
N VAL A 407 7.25 15.36 17.22
CA VAL A 407 6.26 15.01 18.24
C VAL A 407 6.96 15.09 19.58
N THR A 408 6.42 15.91 20.49
CA THR A 408 6.95 16.12 21.84
C THR A 408 7.41 14.82 22.48
N ASN A 409 8.72 14.68 22.75
CA ASN A 409 9.37 13.53 23.38
C ASN A 409 9.27 12.18 22.64
N ARG A 410 9.05 12.16 21.32
CA ARG A 410 9.10 10.95 20.47
C ARG A 410 9.80 11.23 19.13
N ALA A 411 10.19 10.15 18.44
CA ALA A 411 10.83 10.17 17.12
C ALA A 411 10.08 11.06 16.10
N GLU A 412 10.84 11.67 15.19
CA GLU A 412 10.32 12.49 14.09
C GLU A 412 9.41 11.67 13.16
N LYS A 413 8.22 12.22 12.83
CA LYS A 413 7.26 11.58 11.91
C LYS A 413 7.38 12.17 10.51
N ILE A 414 7.36 11.29 9.50
CA ILE A 414 7.53 11.68 8.10
C ILE A 414 6.25 11.40 7.31
N PHE A 415 5.70 12.45 6.71
CA PHE A 415 4.56 12.37 5.81
C PHE A 415 5.00 12.70 4.39
N SER A 416 4.76 11.79 3.43
CA SER A 416 5.12 11.96 2.02
C SER A 416 3.99 11.47 1.11
N PRO A 417 3.79 12.05 -0.10
CA PRO A 417 2.95 11.47 -1.14
C PRO A 417 3.69 10.45 -2.01
N GLY A 418 5.00 10.30 -1.85
CA GLY A 418 5.82 9.33 -2.56
C GLY A 418 5.63 7.93 -2.04
N VAL A 419 5.32 6.98 -2.93
CA VAL A 419 5.21 5.56 -2.54
C VAL A 419 6.51 5.06 -1.92
N ALA A 420 7.64 5.44 -2.51
CA ALA A 420 8.96 4.99 -2.08
C ALA A 420 9.34 5.44 -0.66
N ILE A 421 9.15 6.72 -0.33
CA ILE A 421 9.49 7.24 1.00
C ILE A 421 8.62 6.57 2.07
N ASN A 422 7.35 6.34 1.76
CA ASN A 422 6.47 5.64 2.69
C ASN A 422 6.87 4.18 2.86
N GLN A 423 7.39 3.50 1.83
CA GLN A 423 7.78 2.08 1.93
C GLN A 423 9.10 1.83 2.67
N LEU A 424 9.90 2.86 2.96
CA LEU A 424 11.10 2.72 3.78
C LEU A 424 10.78 2.37 5.24
N SER A 425 11.67 1.62 5.88
CA SER A 425 11.62 1.46 7.35
C SER A 425 11.84 2.80 8.06
N GLN A 426 11.39 2.92 9.31
CA GLN A 426 11.62 4.12 10.12
C GLN A 426 13.09 4.51 10.21
N GLU A 427 13.97 3.52 10.42
CA GLU A 427 15.41 3.73 10.44
C GLU A 427 15.92 4.33 9.10
N ARG A 428 15.49 3.77 7.97
CA ARG A 428 15.92 4.28 6.65
C ARG A 428 15.31 5.65 6.30
N LYS A 429 14.10 5.93 6.77
CA LYS A 429 13.49 7.27 6.69
C LYS A 429 14.34 8.29 7.44
N GLN A 430 14.75 7.98 8.67
CA GLN A 430 15.65 8.81 9.47
C GLN A 430 17.00 9.03 8.77
N GLN A 431 17.55 7.97 8.19
CA GLN A 431 18.80 8.06 7.44
C GLN A 431 18.69 8.98 6.21
N LEU A 432 17.58 8.88 5.47
CA LEU A 432 17.30 9.69 4.28
C LEU A 432 17.15 11.18 4.61
N ILE A 433 16.51 11.53 5.74
CA ILE A 433 16.32 12.93 6.12
C ILE A 433 17.60 13.60 6.64
N GLN A 434 18.53 12.80 7.20
CA GLN A 434 19.83 13.28 7.67
C GLN A 434 20.80 13.62 6.52
N LEU A 435 20.51 13.17 5.29
CA LEU A 435 21.29 13.54 4.12
C LEU A 435 21.05 14.98 3.69
N GLY A 436 22.10 15.62 3.17
CA GLY A 436 21.97 16.91 2.50
C GLY A 436 21.03 16.85 1.29
N ASN A 437 20.37 17.98 0.96
CA ASN A 437 19.36 18.03 -0.10
C ASN A 437 19.84 17.53 -1.47
N GLU A 438 21.10 17.77 -1.84
CA GLU A 438 21.67 17.33 -3.12
C GLU A 438 21.98 15.83 -3.14
N ASP A 439 22.56 15.28 -2.07
CA ASP A 439 22.81 13.84 -1.95
C ASP A 439 21.50 13.05 -1.93
N ARG A 440 20.46 13.58 -1.28
CA ARG A 440 19.12 12.98 -1.28
C ARG A 440 18.50 12.92 -2.68
N LYS A 441 18.56 14.03 -3.43
CA LYS A 441 18.04 14.07 -4.81
C LYS A 441 18.79 13.09 -5.71
N ASP A 442 20.10 12.97 -5.55
CA ASP A 442 20.92 12.05 -6.33
C ASP A 442 20.57 10.59 -6.03
N LEU A 443 20.46 10.23 -4.74
CA LEU A 443 20.04 8.90 -4.29
C LEU A 443 18.68 8.49 -4.88
N ILE A 444 17.71 9.39 -4.77
CA ILE A 444 16.37 9.17 -5.29
C ILE A 444 16.38 9.03 -6.82
N LYS A 445 17.09 9.89 -7.52
CA LYS A 445 17.10 9.88 -8.98
C LYS A 445 17.81 8.65 -9.55
N ASN A 446 18.90 8.22 -8.93
CA ASN A 446 19.79 7.21 -9.48
C ASN A 446 19.52 5.78 -8.97
N TYR A 447 18.90 5.61 -7.80
CA TYR A 447 18.74 4.29 -7.18
C TYR A 447 17.28 3.87 -7.06
N LEU A 448 16.37 4.80 -6.74
CA LEU A 448 14.96 4.46 -6.62
C LEU A 448 14.31 4.18 -7.98
N LYS A 449 14.58 5.01 -9.00
CA LYS A 449 13.97 4.85 -10.34
C LYS A 449 14.38 3.55 -11.07
N PRO A 450 15.65 3.10 -11.03
CA PRO A 450 16.06 1.90 -11.77
C PRO A 450 15.93 0.60 -10.96
N GLY A 451 16.05 0.65 -9.63
CA GLY A 451 16.18 -0.54 -8.77
C GLY A 451 15.08 -0.72 -7.72
N GLY A 452 14.13 0.21 -7.61
CA GLY A 452 13.06 0.18 -6.61
C GLY A 452 13.57 0.43 -5.18
N ILE A 453 12.71 0.15 -4.19
CA ILE A 453 12.99 0.45 -2.78
C ILE A 453 14.14 -0.37 -2.22
N ALA A 454 14.27 -1.64 -2.59
CA ALA A 454 15.37 -2.48 -2.09
C ALA A 454 16.75 -1.93 -2.51
N ALA A 455 16.86 -1.32 -3.70
CA ALA A 455 18.09 -0.66 -4.13
C ALA A 455 18.36 0.64 -3.39
N LEU A 456 17.30 1.41 -3.08
CA LEU A 456 17.40 2.61 -2.25
C LEU A 456 17.80 2.28 -0.82
N GLU A 457 17.17 1.28 -0.21
CA GLU A 457 17.52 0.77 1.12
C GLU A 457 18.96 0.30 1.15
N LYS A 458 19.34 -0.64 0.26
CA LYS A 458 20.73 -1.11 0.17
C LYS A 458 21.73 0.03 0.00
N ARG A 459 21.41 1.07 -0.77
CA ARG A 459 22.31 2.20 -0.94
C ARG A 459 22.38 3.10 0.28
N LEU A 460 21.28 3.29 1.01
CA LEU A 460 21.30 3.96 2.32
C LEU A 460 22.14 3.16 3.32
N ASP A 461 22.03 1.83 3.31
CA ASP A 461 22.84 0.93 4.13
C ASP A 461 24.32 1.06 3.80
N GLU A 462 24.68 0.99 2.51
CA GLU A 462 26.04 1.19 2.02
C GLU A 462 26.55 2.58 2.38
N LEU A 463 25.76 3.63 2.19
CA LEU A 463 26.21 5.00 2.49
C LEU A 463 26.44 5.19 3.99
N TYR A 464 25.60 4.59 4.85
CA TYR A 464 25.82 4.60 6.29
C TYR A 464 26.99 3.67 6.68
N HIS A 465 27.17 2.52 6.04
CA HIS A 465 28.29 1.61 6.29
C HIS A 465 29.64 2.15 5.79
N ASP A 466 29.70 2.73 4.60
CA ASP A 466 30.88 3.31 3.95
C ASP A 466 31.37 4.55 4.73
N VAL A 467 30.45 5.33 5.30
CA VAL A 467 30.77 6.57 6.01
C VAL A 467 31.02 6.34 7.51
N LEU A 468 30.34 5.39 8.15
CA LEU A 468 30.52 5.13 9.59
C LEU A 468 31.54 4.05 9.88
N GLY A 469 31.61 2.98 9.08
CA GLY A 469 32.02 1.68 9.60
C GLY A 469 31.18 1.27 10.81
N ASN A 470 30.97 -0.02 11.05
CA ASN A 470 30.27 -0.43 12.28
C ASN A 470 30.98 0.04 13.58
N SER A 471 32.24 0.52 13.48
CA SER A 471 33.06 0.99 14.59
C SER A 471 32.75 2.40 15.10
N ALA A 472 32.38 3.39 14.27
CA ALA A 472 32.24 4.79 14.73
C ALA A 472 31.07 4.98 15.70
N VAL A 473 29.90 4.43 15.36
CA VAL A 473 28.73 4.43 16.25
C VAL A 473 28.94 3.49 17.42
N SER A 474 29.47 2.28 17.21
CA SER A 474 29.64 1.31 18.30
C SER A 474 30.66 1.76 19.36
N ALA A 475 31.69 2.50 18.95
CA ALA A 475 32.72 3.05 19.82
C ALA A 475 32.32 4.37 20.49
N SER A 476 31.22 5.00 20.06
CA SER A 476 30.74 6.25 20.66
C SER A 476 30.02 5.97 21.98
N VAL A 477 30.36 6.75 23.00
CA VAL A 477 29.87 6.56 24.38
C VAL A 477 29.34 7.86 24.95
N GLN A 478 28.46 7.76 25.94
CA GLN A 478 28.08 8.89 26.77
C GLN A 478 29.02 9.00 27.97
N VAL A 479 29.47 10.21 28.25
CA VAL A 479 30.26 10.56 29.44
C VAL A 479 29.36 11.34 30.39
N LEU A 480 29.21 10.84 31.62
CA LEU A 480 28.45 11.49 32.68
C LEU A 480 29.36 11.79 33.87
N THR A 481 29.29 13.01 34.39
CA THR A 481 29.87 13.33 35.69
C THR A 481 28.78 13.51 36.74
N LYS A 482 28.89 12.78 37.86
CA LYS A 482 27.84 12.73 38.91
C LYS A 482 27.57 14.09 39.56
N GLU A 483 28.58 14.93 39.71
CA GLU A 483 28.46 16.17 40.48
C GLU A 483 27.89 17.33 39.66
N LYS A 484 28.20 17.42 38.36
CA LYS A 484 27.76 18.54 37.51
C LYS A 484 26.49 18.27 36.72
N ASN A 485 25.99 17.03 36.74
CA ASN A 485 24.98 16.56 35.80
C ASN A 485 25.40 16.89 34.34
N SER A 486 26.72 16.94 34.10
CA SER A 486 27.30 17.31 32.82
C SER A 486 27.18 16.11 31.90
N LEU A 487 26.51 16.32 30.77
CA LEU A 487 26.32 15.32 29.73
C LEU A 487 27.29 15.66 28.61
N GLY A 488 28.26 14.78 28.37
CA GLY A 488 29.14 14.84 27.21
C GLY A 488 29.21 13.51 26.48
N SER A 489 30.08 13.47 25.49
CA SER A 489 30.32 12.33 24.61
C SER A 489 31.78 11.91 24.65
N GLY A 490 32.06 10.69 24.20
CA GLY A 490 33.42 10.18 24.07
C GLY A 490 33.51 9.11 22.98
N THR A 491 34.73 8.74 22.61
CA THR A 491 35.00 7.67 21.64
C THR A 491 35.98 6.64 22.23
N ILE A 492 35.67 5.36 22.13
CA ILE A 492 36.58 4.26 22.49
C ILE A 492 37.68 4.17 21.42
N VAL A 493 38.93 4.41 21.82
CA VAL A 493 40.08 4.54 20.91
C VAL A 493 41.13 3.44 21.04
N GLY A 494 41.00 2.53 22.01
CA GLY A 494 41.89 1.38 22.09
C GLY A 494 41.76 0.54 23.35
N TYR A 495 42.48 -0.58 23.32
CA TYR A 495 42.63 -1.52 24.42
C TYR A 495 44.11 -1.78 24.68
N ASN A 496 44.53 -1.79 25.95
CA ASN A 496 45.87 -2.23 26.33
C ASN A 496 45.83 -2.97 27.67
N GLU A 497 46.45 -4.14 27.75
CA GLU A 497 46.56 -4.93 29.00
C GLU A 497 45.24 -5.10 29.78
N GLY A 498 44.12 -5.27 29.07
CA GLY A 498 42.79 -5.43 29.68
C GLY A 498 42.10 -4.12 30.09
N LYS A 499 42.72 -2.97 29.83
CA LYS A 499 42.17 -1.63 30.03
C LYS A 499 41.59 -1.08 28.74
N VAL A 500 40.58 -0.23 28.88
CA VAL A 500 39.85 0.39 27.75
C VAL A 500 40.02 1.90 27.84
N TYR A 501 40.30 2.54 26.70
CA TYR A 501 40.58 3.97 26.64
C TYR A 501 39.49 4.71 25.86
N VAL A 502 38.97 5.79 26.46
CA VAL A 502 37.99 6.70 25.85
C VAL A 502 38.59 8.09 25.73
N LEU A 503 38.60 8.64 24.52
CA LEU A 503 38.99 10.03 24.26
C LEU A 503 37.75 10.93 24.32
N THR A 504 37.85 12.06 25.00
CA THR A 504 36.77 13.07 25.15
C THR A 504 37.37 14.48 25.22
N ALA A 505 36.51 15.50 25.32
CA ALA A 505 36.93 16.88 25.51
C ALA A 505 37.18 17.17 27.00
N ALA A 506 38.21 17.97 27.30
CA ALA A 506 38.58 18.27 28.68
C ALA A 506 37.49 19.06 29.43
N HIS A 507 36.74 19.94 28.77
CA HIS A 507 35.67 20.67 29.45
C HIS A 507 34.45 19.78 29.82
N VAL A 508 34.40 18.53 29.32
CA VAL A 508 33.39 17.55 29.74
C VAL A 508 33.71 16.98 31.13
N VAL A 509 35.00 16.90 31.48
CA VAL A 509 35.51 16.26 32.71
C VAL A 509 36.51 17.16 33.42
N ASN A 510 36.31 17.52 34.69
CA ASN A 510 37.25 18.35 35.43
C ASN A 510 38.27 17.50 36.19
N GLU A 511 39.57 17.70 35.94
CA GLU A 511 40.65 16.96 36.61
C GLU A 511 40.66 17.13 38.14
N GLU A 512 40.16 18.24 38.69
CA GLU A 512 40.14 18.44 40.15
C GLU A 512 38.87 17.91 40.83
N GLU A 513 37.72 17.91 40.14
CA GLU A 513 36.41 17.62 40.74
C GLU A 513 35.86 16.24 40.35
N ASP A 514 36.24 15.70 39.19
CA ASP A 514 35.60 14.51 38.61
C ASP A 514 36.45 13.23 38.69
N GLN A 515 37.60 13.23 39.39
CA GLN A 515 38.58 12.11 39.39
C GLN A 515 38.00 10.72 39.73
N GLU A 516 36.94 10.66 40.53
CA GLU A 516 36.28 9.42 40.96
C GLU A 516 34.78 9.34 40.59
N ASN A 517 34.27 10.32 39.82
CA ASN A 517 32.84 10.55 39.62
C ASN A 517 32.39 10.47 38.15
N ILE A 518 33.21 9.88 37.27
CA ILE A 518 32.90 9.72 35.84
C ILE A 518 32.31 8.33 35.59
N GLU A 519 31.15 8.31 34.95
CA GLU A 519 30.49 7.09 34.48
C GLU A 519 30.33 7.12 32.96
N ILE A 520 30.69 6.00 32.34
CA ILE A 520 30.55 5.78 30.91
C ILE A 520 29.35 4.88 30.66
N TYR A 521 28.45 5.37 29.81
CA TYR A 521 27.26 4.63 29.39
C TYR A 521 27.40 4.19 27.94
N LEU A 522 27.19 2.89 27.73
CA LEU A 522 27.18 2.27 26.42
C LEU A 522 25.74 2.29 25.88
N GLN A 523 25.52 2.88 24.72
CA GLN A 523 24.18 2.93 24.12
C GLN A 523 23.78 1.61 23.48
N SER A 524 22.48 1.33 23.40
CA SER A 524 22.00 0.14 22.68
C SER A 524 22.35 0.21 21.19
N LEU A 525 22.97 -0.85 20.67
CA LEU A 525 23.21 -1.02 19.22
C LEU A 525 21.96 -1.47 18.46
N GLN A 526 20.91 -1.87 19.19
CA GLN A 526 19.67 -2.44 18.63
C GLN A 526 18.50 -1.43 18.71
N ASP A 527 18.61 -0.40 19.55
CA ASP A 527 17.58 0.61 19.77
C ASP A 527 18.25 1.98 20.01
N PRO A 528 18.54 2.78 18.96
CA PRO A 528 19.30 4.02 19.04
C PRO A 528 18.69 5.11 19.94
N GLY A 529 17.41 4.97 20.30
CA GLY A 529 16.68 5.84 21.24
C GLY A 529 16.71 5.37 22.69
N LYS A 530 17.40 4.26 22.98
CA LYS A 530 17.63 3.77 24.34
C LYS A 530 19.11 3.75 24.66
N SER A 531 19.49 4.69 25.52
CA SER A 531 20.65 4.51 26.36
C SER A 531 20.42 3.36 27.34
N THR A 532 21.48 2.72 27.80
CA THR A 532 21.42 1.92 29.04
C THR A 532 21.10 2.78 30.27
N LYS A 533 20.94 4.10 30.14
CA LYS A 533 20.23 4.89 31.14
C LYS A 533 18.72 4.61 31.11
N LEU A 534 18.22 4.24 32.29
CA LEU A 534 16.82 3.98 32.68
C LEU A 534 16.46 2.50 32.44
N ASP A 535 16.83 1.56 33.31
CA ASP A 535 16.07 1.40 34.56
C ASP A 535 16.76 0.62 35.71
N LYS A 536 18.02 0.14 35.64
CA LYS A 536 18.58 -0.66 36.77
C LYS A 536 20.10 -0.92 36.90
N GLU A 537 20.99 -0.47 36.02
CA GLU A 537 22.44 -0.80 36.13
C GLU A 537 23.37 0.43 36.19
N PRO A 538 24.45 0.38 36.99
CA PRO A 538 25.44 1.46 37.08
C PRO A 538 26.26 1.59 35.79
N GLY A 539 26.68 2.82 35.45
CA GLY A 539 27.61 3.05 34.35
C GLY A 539 29.01 2.49 34.63
N ILE A 540 29.84 2.38 33.59
CA ILE A 540 31.22 1.89 33.71
C ILE A 540 32.09 2.98 34.34
N PRO A 541 32.77 2.74 35.47
CA PRO A 541 33.63 3.75 36.08
C PRO A 541 34.79 4.14 35.16
N GLY A 542 34.98 5.44 34.96
CA GLY A 542 36.09 6.02 34.21
C GLY A 542 37.02 6.83 35.12
N LYS A 543 38.33 6.74 34.88
CA LYS A 543 39.36 7.54 35.54
C LYS A 543 40.09 8.40 34.53
N ILE A 544 40.28 9.69 34.81
CA ILE A 544 41.13 10.56 33.98
C ILE A 544 42.59 10.11 34.12
N VAL A 545 43.23 9.79 33.00
CA VAL A 545 44.64 9.38 32.95
C VAL A 545 45.54 10.32 32.14
N ALA A 546 44.94 11.21 31.35
CA ALA A 546 45.63 12.33 30.72
C ALA A 546 44.64 13.49 30.55
N TYR A 547 45.13 14.73 30.70
CA TYR A 547 44.30 15.93 30.68
C TYR A 547 45.03 17.11 30.04
N SER A 548 44.33 17.88 29.21
CA SER A 548 44.81 19.13 28.63
C SER A 548 43.67 20.14 28.62
N GLU A 549 43.79 21.18 29.45
CA GLU A 549 42.78 22.21 29.64
C GLU A 549 42.30 22.86 28.34
N ARG A 550 41.10 23.46 28.41
CA ARG A 550 40.54 24.30 27.35
C ARG A 550 41.09 25.72 27.40
N LEU A 551 41.38 26.30 26.24
CA LEU A 551 41.68 27.73 26.13
C LEU A 551 40.39 28.55 26.37
N GLY A 552 40.39 29.46 27.34
CA GLY A 552 39.25 30.37 27.55
C GLY A 552 39.03 31.30 26.36
N VAL A 553 37.78 31.71 26.11
CA VAL A 553 37.27 32.48 24.95
C VAL A 553 37.92 33.89 24.77
N LYS A 554 38.97 34.25 25.52
CA LYS A 554 39.53 35.61 25.59
C LYS A 554 41.05 35.78 25.43
N GLY A 555 41.80 34.81 24.90
CA GLY A 555 43.23 35.09 24.66
C GLY A 555 43.96 34.08 23.81
N LEU A 556 44.02 34.32 22.49
CA LEU A 556 45.11 33.85 21.64
C LEU A 556 46.37 34.67 22.00
N ILE A 557 47.15 34.17 22.96
CA ILE A 557 48.51 34.64 23.22
C ILE A 557 49.41 33.42 23.07
N ALA A 558 50.54 33.56 22.36
CA ALA A 558 51.46 32.49 21.99
C ALA A 558 52.02 31.67 23.19
N GLU A 559 51.79 32.10 24.42
CA GLU A 559 52.22 31.42 25.66
C GLU A 559 51.27 30.28 26.13
N ASN A 560 50.13 30.05 25.45
CA ASN A 560 49.12 29.05 25.84
C ASN A 560 48.85 27.95 24.79
N LEU A 561 49.79 27.69 23.87
CA LEU A 561 49.66 26.71 22.77
C LEU A 561 49.55 25.24 23.23
N ASP A 562 49.70 24.96 24.53
CA ASP A 562 49.61 23.61 25.09
C ASP A 562 48.19 23.21 25.52
N LYS A 563 47.23 24.14 25.47
CA LYS A 563 45.81 23.91 25.83
C LYS A 563 45.00 23.37 24.65
N ARG A 564 44.59 22.11 24.74
CA ARG A 564 43.96 21.38 23.62
C ARG A 564 42.53 20.99 23.86
N ASP A 565 41.98 21.20 25.06
CA ASP A 565 40.64 20.74 25.43
C ASP A 565 40.42 19.24 25.18
N LEU A 566 41.37 18.41 25.62
CA LEU A 566 41.35 16.95 25.46
C LEU A 566 41.54 16.23 26.79
N ALA A 567 40.83 15.12 26.99
CA ALA A 567 41.02 14.23 28.13
C ALA A 567 40.97 12.76 27.69
N LEU A 568 41.78 11.93 28.33
CA LEU A 568 41.78 10.48 28.15
C LEU A 568 41.29 9.80 29.42
N LEU A 569 40.30 8.92 29.26
CA LEU A 569 39.72 8.14 30.33
C LEU A 569 40.16 6.67 30.22
N GLU A 570 40.55 6.09 31.34
CA GLU A 570 40.76 4.65 31.51
C GLU A 570 39.55 4.06 32.22
N LEU A 571 38.94 3.02 31.64
CA LEU A 571 37.74 2.40 32.19
C LEU A 571 38.09 1.21 33.10
N THR A 572 37.25 0.99 34.12
CA THR A 572 37.34 -0.16 35.03
C THR A 572 36.08 -1.03 34.91
N PRO A 573 35.88 -1.75 33.79
CA PRO A 573 34.69 -2.56 33.57
C PRO A 573 34.71 -3.85 34.40
N ASP A 574 33.54 -4.33 34.80
CA ASP A 574 33.38 -5.72 35.25
C ASP A 574 33.50 -6.71 34.07
N SER A 575 33.42 -8.01 34.36
CA SER A 575 33.59 -9.06 33.34
C SER A 575 32.53 -9.00 32.23
N PHE A 576 31.28 -8.66 32.55
CA PHE A 576 30.19 -8.56 31.58
C PHE A 576 30.33 -7.30 30.73
N GLN A 577 30.60 -6.16 31.37
CA GLN A 577 30.88 -4.89 30.71
C GLN A 577 32.10 -5.00 29.77
N MET A 578 33.12 -5.77 30.16
CA MET A 578 34.30 -5.99 29.31
C MET A 578 33.99 -6.83 28.07
N GLU A 579 33.12 -7.83 28.17
CA GLU A 579 32.64 -8.59 27.00
C GLU A 579 31.87 -7.68 26.04
N GLU A 580 31.01 -6.80 26.57
CA GLU A 580 30.25 -5.82 25.80
C GLU A 580 31.16 -4.82 25.06
N LEU A 581 32.20 -4.31 25.73
CA LEU A 581 33.20 -3.43 25.14
C LEU A 581 33.98 -4.15 24.01
N LYS A 582 34.44 -5.38 24.25
CA LYS A 582 35.12 -6.19 23.23
C LYS A 582 34.23 -6.43 22.00
N ARG A 583 32.93 -6.68 22.20
CA ARG A 583 31.96 -6.85 21.10
C ARG A 583 31.79 -5.58 20.27
N ARG A 584 31.79 -4.41 20.91
CA ARG A 584 31.70 -3.10 20.24
C ARG A 584 32.94 -2.76 19.43
N GLY A 585 34.10 -3.19 19.92
CA GLY A 585 35.39 -2.82 19.36
C GLY A 585 35.81 -1.40 19.75
N TYR A 586 36.70 -0.83 18.97
CA TYR A 586 37.18 0.55 19.11
C TYR A 586 37.45 1.13 17.73
N VAL A 587 37.59 2.45 17.65
CA VAL A 587 37.98 3.13 16.42
C VAL A 587 39.47 3.44 16.46
N GLN A 588 40.15 3.18 15.34
CA GLN A 588 41.53 3.60 15.16
C GLN A 588 41.61 5.13 15.03
N ILE A 589 42.49 5.75 15.80
CA ILE A 589 42.90 7.15 15.57
C ILE A 589 43.72 7.18 14.27
N ALA A 590 43.35 8.07 13.36
CA ALA A 590 44.05 8.20 12.09
C ALA A 590 45.57 8.41 12.31
N PRO A 591 46.44 7.75 11.53
CA PRO A 591 47.89 7.93 11.69
C PRO A 591 48.34 9.30 11.17
N PRO A 592 49.55 9.79 11.52
CA PRO A 592 50.03 11.12 11.11
C PRO A 592 50.03 11.36 9.59
N GLU A 593 50.25 10.31 8.80
CA GLU A 593 50.22 10.36 7.33
C GLU A 593 48.81 10.38 6.72
N PHE A 594 47.76 10.34 7.53
CA PHE A 594 46.38 10.39 7.07
C PHE A 594 46.03 11.80 6.62
N GLY A 595 45.97 12.01 5.31
CA GLY A 595 45.67 13.30 4.71
C GLY A 595 44.23 13.74 4.98
N VAL A 596 44.07 14.85 5.70
CA VAL A 596 42.81 15.54 5.93
C VAL A 596 42.89 16.89 5.22
N ASN A 597 41.93 17.19 4.33
CA ASN A 597 41.91 18.41 3.53
C ASN A 597 40.58 19.14 3.65
N GLU A 598 40.60 20.45 3.38
CA GLU A 598 39.37 21.23 3.22
C GLU A 598 38.50 20.66 2.10
N GLY A 599 37.20 20.60 2.35
CA GLY A 599 36.19 20.04 1.45
C GLY A 599 35.95 18.53 1.63
N ASP A 600 36.83 17.83 2.34
CA ASP A 600 36.66 16.40 2.63
C ASP A 600 35.36 16.13 3.39
N ARG A 601 34.75 14.98 3.08
CA ARG A 601 33.52 14.53 3.74
C ARG A 601 33.88 13.80 5.02
N ALA A 602 33.20 14.16 6.10
CA ALA A 602 33.36 13.52 7.39
C ALA A 602 32.00 13.31 8.06
N VAL A 603 31.97 12.49 9.10
CA VAL A 603 30.82 12.34 9.99
C VAL A 603 31.26 12.55 11.41
N PHE A 604 30.51 13.31 12.20
CA PHE A 604 30.71 13.32 13.64
C PHE A 604 29.57 12.61 14.37
N VAL A 605 29.92 11.96 15.48
CA VAL A 605 28.99 11.21 16.32
C VAL A 605 29.08 11.74 17.75
N GLY A 606 27.92 12.04 18.33
CA GLY A 606 27.79 12.39 19.74
C GLY A 606 26.56 11.74 20.39
N CYS A 607 26.53 11.75 21.72
CA CYS A 607 25.56 11.06 22.57
C CYS A 607 24.79 12.00 23.52
N PRO A 608 24.19 13.10 23.04
CA PRO A 608 23.45 14.02 23.90
C PRO A 608 22.26 13.30 24.55
N GLN A 609 22.13 13.44 25.86
CA GLN A 609 21.03 12.87 26.67
C GLN A 609 20.81 11.36 26.52
N GLY A 610 21.76 10.61 25.96
CA GLY A 610 21.66 9.15 25.84
C GLY A 610 21.28 8.66 24.43
N ASN A 611 21.10 9.55 23.46
CA ASN A 611 20.73 9.18 22.09
C ASN A 611 21.92 9.36 21.15
N PHE A 612 22.07 8.47 20.16
CA PHE A 612 23.07 8.66 19.10
C PHE A 612 22.63 9.78 18.15
N TYR A 613 23.52 10.74 17.95
CA TYR A 613 23.38 11.75 16.92
C TYR A 613 24.57 11.64 15.98
N VAL A 614 24.28 11.19 14.76
CA VAL A 614 25.23 11.06 13.66
C VAL A 614 24.95 12.19 12.68
N ARG A 615 26.00 12.91 12.26
CA ARG A 615 25.85 13.98 11.27
C ARG A 615 26.96 13.98 10.24
N GLY A 616 26.57 13.96 8.97
CA GLY A 616 27.45 14.24 7.85
C GLY A 616 27.82 15.71 7.79
N CYS A 617 29.08 15.99 7.45
CA CYS A 617 29.62 17.33 7.35
C CYS A 617 30.75 17.40 6.31
N ARG A 618 31.23 18.61 6.07
CA ARG A 618 32.45 18.88 5.30
C ARG A 618 33.42 19.69 6.14
N ILE A 619 34.69 19.36 6.00
CA ILE A 619 35.78 20.14 6.59
C ILE A 619 35.84 21.48 5.87
N THR A 620 35.77 22.57 6.63
CA THR A 620 35.77 23.93 6.09
C THR A 620 37.10 24.63 6.28
N GLU A 621 37.81 24.30 7.36
CA GLU A 621 39.09 24.91 7.69
C GLU A 621 39.93 23.92 8.51
N ILE A 622 41.24 23.93 8.26
CA ILE A 622 42.23 23.20 9.06
C ILE A 622 43.31 24.20 9.43
N MET A 623 43.44 24.50 10.72
CA MET A 623 44.44 25.46 11.17
C MET A 623 45.82 24.80 11.26
N ASP A 624 46.86 25.51 10.83
CA ASP A 624 48.28 25.09 10.93
C ASP A 624 48.85 25.37 12.33
N ILE A 625 48.07 25.04 13.36
CA ILE A 625 48.43 25.18 14.78
C ILE A 625 47.87 23.99 15.57
N ILE A 626 48.48 23.75 16.73
CA ILE A 626 48.02 22.78 17.72
C ILE A 626 47.22 23.51 18.80
N GLY A 627 46.09 22.95 19.21
CA GLY A 627 45.26 23.54 20.24
C GLY A 627 43.77 23.24 20.12
N THR A 628 42.97 24.04 20.81
CA THR A 628 41.51 23.98 20.82
C THR A 628 40.92 24.53 19.49
N ASP A 629 39.87 23.91 18.97
CA ASP A 629 39.11 24.33 17.78
C ASP A 629 39.99 24.52 16.53
N THR A 630 40.93 23.59 16.30
CA THR A 630 41.93 23.62 15.21
C THR A 630 41.46 22.97 13.90
N LEU A 631 40.26 22.40 13.88
CA LEU A 631 39.57 21.92 12.70
C LEU A 631 38.10 22.39 12.74
N GLU A 632 37.61 22.95 11.64
CA GLU A 632 36.23 23.41 11.51
C GLU A 632 35.45 22.60 10.48
N ILE A 633 34.15 22.44 10.73
CA ILE A 633 33.18 21.85 9.80
C ILE A 633 31.97 22.76 9.60
N ASN A 634 31.24 22.52 8.50
CA ASN A 634 30.02 23.26 8.14
C ASN A 634 28.75 22.79 8.87
N SER A 635 28.85 22.33 10.12
CA SER A 635 27.71 21.87 10.92
C SER A 635 27.95 22.14 12.40
N GLU A 636 26.95 22.69 13.09
CA GLU A 636 27.03 22.96 14.53
C GLU A 636 26.72 21.70 15.37
N PRO A 637 27.60 21.34 16.32
CA PRO A 637 27.30 20.41 17.40
C PRO A 637 26.36 21.01 18.46
N TYR A 638 25.39 20.23 18.94
CA TYR A 638 24.48 20.60 20.03
C TYR A 638 25.11 20.32 21.39
N LYS A 639 24.53 20.94 22.42
CA LYS A 639 24.86 20.64 23.81
C LYS A 639 24.77 19.12 24.08
N GLY A 640 25.85 18.56 24.58
CA GLY A 640 25.98 17.13 24.86
C GLY A 640 26.80 16.34 23.84
N GLN A 641 27.09 16.91 22.67
CA GLN A 641 27.97 16.30 21.67
C GLN A 641 29.47 16.59 21.89
N SER A 642 29.81 17.52 22.79
CA SER A 642 31.19 17.77 23.22
C SER A 642 31.91 16.49 23.61
N GLY A 643 33.13 16.30 23.10
CA GLY A 643 33.92 15.08 23.27
C GLY A 643 33.58 13.95 22.30
N GLY A 644 32.54 14.10 21.46
CA GLY A 644 32.22 13.17 20.38
C GLY A 644 33.31 13.13 19.30
N GLY A 645 33.36 12.05 18.53
CA GLY A 645 34.38 11.87 17.50
C GLY A 645 33.96 12.43 16.14
N LEU A 646 34.92 12.96 15.38
CA LEU A 646 34.83 13.23 13.94
C LEU A 646 35.57 12.12 13.18
N PHE A 647 34.92 11.54 12.19
CA PHE A 647 35.36 10.34 11.51
C PHE A 647 35.45 10.55 10.00
N MET A 648 36.52 10.00 9.42
CA MET A 648 36.73 9.91 7.97
C MET A 648 37.37 8.55 7.66
N ASP A 649 36.83 7.85 6.67
CA ASP A 649 37.20 6.46 6.32
C ASP A 649 37.27 5.51 7.53
N GLY A 650 36.28 5.63 8.42
CA GLY A 650 36.16 4.82 9.64
C GLY A 650 37.24 5.09 10.71
N LYS A 651 38.08 6.12 10.56
CA LYS A 651 39.11 6.52 11.53
C LYS A 651 38.74 7.82 12.22
N LEU A 652 39.15 7.97 13.47
CA LEU A 652 38.99 9.21 14.22
C LEU A 652 39.99 10.26 13.72
N ILE A 653 39.49 11.39 13.25
CA ILE A 653 40.28 12.54 12.77
C ILE A 653 40.13 13.80 13.62
N GLY A 654 39.15 13.84 14.53
CA GLY A 654 38.97 14.98 15.43
C GLY A 654 38.05 14.70 16.61
N VAL A 655 38.04 15.59 17.60
CA VAL A 655 37.18 15.51 18.80
C VAL A 655 36.39 16.81 18.93
N VAL A 656 35.06 16.72 19.09
CA VAL A 656 34.15 17.88 19.21
C VAL A 656 34.50 18.71 20.44
N GLN A 657 34.65 20.03 20.28
CA GLN A 657 35.00 20.95 21.37
C GLN A 657 34.05 22.13 21.50
N SER A 658 33.56 22.64 20.37
CA SER A 658 32.63 23.76 20.35
C SER A 658 31.60 23.64 19.22
N GLY A 659 30.46 24.25 19.47
CA GLY A 659 29.45 24.51 18.46
C GLY A 659 29.11 25.98 18.42
N ARG A 660 28.89 26.48 17.21
CA ARG A 660 28.66 27.88 16.96
C ARG A 660 27.50 28.08 15.99
N PRO A 661 26.37 28.62 16.47
CA PRO A 661 25.19 28.75 15.64
C PRO A 661 25.37 29.86 14.61
N ALA A 662 24.67 29.71 13.48
CA ALA A 662 24.53 30.78 12.52
C ALA A 662 23.95 32.03 13.21
N SER A 663 24.57 33.18 12.93
CA SER A 663 24.19 34.48 13.49
C SER A 663 24.33 35.55 12.42
N THR A 664 23.77 36.74 12.68
CA THR A 664 23.95 37.90 11.80
C THR A 664 25.41 38.27 11.56
N LYS A 665 26.32 37.87 12.46
CA LYS A 665 27.76 38.10 12.35
C LYS A 665 28.50 36.93 11.66
N TYR A 666 27.90 35.74 11.62
CA TYR A 666 28.50 34.52 11.05
C TYR A 666 27.39 33.71 10.39
N PRO A 667 27.23 33.83 9.06
CA PRO A 667 26.03 33.36 8.37
C PRO A 667 25.87 31.84 8.33
N ASN A 668 26.88 31.08 8.73
CA ASN A 668 26.91 29.62 8.68
C ASN A 668 27.08 29.04 10.09
N GLU A 669 26.51 27.85 10.31
CA GLU A 669 26.78 27.00 11.46
C GLU A 669 28.20 26.43 11.38
N ILE A 670 28.93 26.46 12.49
CA ILE A 670 30.33 25.99 12.56
C ILE A 670 30.49 25.06 13.76
N GLY A 671 31.19 23.95 13.57
CA GLY A 671 31.64 23.06 14.64
C GLY A 671 33.15 23.10 14.75
N GLY A 672 33.67 23.31 15.96
CA GLY A 672 35.11 23.33 16.25
C GLY A 672 35.56 22.02 16.90
N PHE A 673 36.68 21.50 16.41
CA PHE A 673 37.26 20.21 16.79
C PHE A 673 38.75 20.36 17.10
N ALA A 674 39.27 19.55 18.02
CA ALA A 674 40.70 19.29 18.04
C ALA A 674 41.06 18.49 16.80
N ASN A 675 42.00 19.01 16.01
CA ASN A 675 42.52 18.31 14.84
C ASN A 675 43.41 17.11 15.23
N LEU A 676 43.79 16.33 14.22
CA LEU A 676 44.58 15.12 14.41
C LEU A 676 45.94 15.37 15.08
N GLU A 677 46.61 16.47 14.70
CA GLU A 677 47.91 16.85 15.27
C GLU A 677 47.81 17.17 16.77
N SER A 678 46.73 17.84 17.18
CA SER A 678 46.43 18.12 18.58
C SER A 678 46.22 16.85 19.38
N ILE A 679 45.51 15.87 18.82
CA ILE A 679 45.29 14.55 19.43
C ILE A 679 46.61 13.79 19.57
N HIS A 680 47.41 13.68 18.50
CA HIS A 680 48.67 12.93 18.52
C HIS A 680 49.66 13.48 19.54
N LYS A 681 49.87 14.80 19.53
CA LYS A 681 50.83 15.41 20.45
C LYS A 681 50.31 15.37 21.91
N PHE A 682 49.00 15.41 22.15
CA PHE A 682 48.42 15.15 23.48
C PHE A 682 48.73 13.73 23.98
N LEU A 683 48.53 12.73 23.11
CA LEU A 683 48.81 11.33 23.45
C LEU A 683 50.31 11.06 23.62
N ASP A 684 51.17 11.68 22.81
CA ASP A 684 52.62 11.55 22.92
C ASP A 684 53.15 12.11 24.24
N GLU A 685 52.75 13.32 24.61
CA GLU A 685 53.18 14.00 25.85
C GLU A 685 52.78 13.23 27.11
N ASN A 686 51.67 12.49 27.05
CA ASN A 686 51.15 11.71 28.17
C ASN A 686 51.53 10.22 28.10
N GLY A 687 52.36 9.79 27.15
CA GLY A 687 52.84 8.40 27.05
C GLY A 687 51.83 7.39 26.46
N TYR A 688 50.76 7.86 25.82
CA TYR A 688 49.69 7.05 25.22
C TYR A 688 49.78 6.93 23.69
N SER A 689 50.97 7.16 23.12
CA SER A 689 51.22 7.13 21.68
C SER A 689 50.87 5.80 20.99
N PHE A 690 50.85 4.70 21.74
CA PHE A 690 50.44 3.37 21.26
C PHE A 690 48.99 3.31 20.76
N LEU A 691 48.13 4.26 21.15
CA LEU A 691 46.74 4.34 20.71
C LEU A 691 46.61 4.73 19.22
N TYR A 692 47.65 5.30 18.61
CA TYR A 692 47.64 5.68 17.20
C TYR A 692 48.87 5.17 16.41
N LYS A 693 50.00 4.90 17.09
CA LYS A 693 51.20 4.31 16.47
C LYS A 693 51.05 2.80 16.38
N PHE A 694 51.04 2.27 15.16
CA PHE A 694 51.08 0.82 14.92
C PHE A 694 52.46 0.28 15.29
N ILE A 695 52.61 -0.39 16.43
CA ILE A 695 53.85 -1.12 16.75
C ILE A 695 53.83 -2.46 16.00
N ILE A 696 54.56 -2.53 14.89
CA ILE A 696 54.93 -3.82 14.29
C ILE A 696 56.02 -4.43 15.19
N PHE A 697 55.66 -5.41 16.02
CA PHE A 697 56.66 -6.29 16.64
C PHE A 697 57.29 -7.17 15.55
N ILE A 698 58.35 -6.67 14.89
CA ILE A 698 59.25 -7.54 14.13
C ILE A 698 60.10 -8.27 15.17
N LEU A 699 59.76 -9.53 15.43
CA LEU A 699 60.60 -10.48 16.18
C LEU A 699 61.94 -10.66 15.44
N PHE A 700 62.94 -9.83 15.74
CA PHE A 700 64.33 -10.16 15.46
C PHE A 700 64.80 -11.21 16.48
N ARG A 701 64.69 -12.48 16.10
CA ARG A 701 65.38 -13.59 16.77
C ARG A 701 66.89 -13.43 16.47
N LYS A 702 67.66 -12.91 17.42
CA LYS A 702 69.13 -12.95 17.38
C LYS A 702 69.61 -14.27 17.99
N SER A 703 70.35 -15.01 17.14
CA SER A 703 71.24 -16.17 17.38
C SER A 703 70.72 -17.31 18.24
#